data_AF-A0A4Q6FX32-F1
#
_entry.id   AF-A0A4Q6FX32-F1
#
_cell.length_a   1.000
_cell.length_b   1.000
_cell.length_c   1.000
_cell.angle_alpha   90.00
_cell.angle_beta   90.00
_cell.angle_gamma   90.00
#
_symmetry.space_group_name_H-M   'P 1'
#
loop_
_entity.id
_entity.type
_entity.pdbx_description
1 polymer ?
#
loop_
_entity_poly.entity_id
_entity_poly.type
_entity_poly.pdbx_seq_one_letter_code
_entity_poly.pdbx_strand_id
1 'polypeptide(L)'
;MFYYFGYGSNMNALALKAKGVDPLSAEPAILSGWQLTFNIPDFFLIEGGTGNIVPSVKDEVHGMLYSCREEAAEVLDRLEAVGVNYMRTKVAVTSYSGRMVSAHVYVGLSDKIENGYQPSRRYLNILVRGAEISGISGAYVKKLRALEVKTEPVFRSFDLPAPLKSKTFTESTLPEHHTAIAGAVFNVSEARPHHKYLQRFLAGKDMTLFFLQRMDTSDGRETWDDIREGRLNAGQKRYLTQYLHEFDREYQLVGSMDYALDLSLSKAKSKTTLAQLKPRPSAYTVLETAEATNRYLGHENLGFLSFSHGFVPKLPPKQMMPNAFKIWDEVAADLPRLYRTLQLRQTLEQMPVLDASEEALADVYLLRAAALLAMLSHAYNYVETSAATELPLALSQPWTEVRRRLGREQEVLSYIDLIVYNWRMIDPTIADPLRAENLDLLIPTVGNKEERFFYLTQTEILAQASPILGAIARSQEAVKLGDKAAVEVELLIILKALETIVYDSLLKINPNDASHTYVDAVTWAKTVAPFAVPLKQGVQGPSGTSSPLFNLLDVYFGRVKHESFLGKEIKALRSGYPHFWREFLEAVGQVSLAKFVEDSKDPTLSAVFRETFAMYAGPNGFLGRHRTKVYGYLETAFKVGRSVTIGGFTGLFKERTWEQVDLEL
;
A
#
# COMPACT_ATOMS: atom_id res chain seq x y z
N MET A 1 36.51 0.43 29.07
CA MET A 1 35.74 0.03 27.87
C MET A 1 35.46 -1.45 28.01
N PHE A 2 34.22 -1.87 27.79
CA PHE A 2 33.82 -3.26 27.84
C PHE A 2 33.11 -3.67 26.55
N TYR A 3 33.01 -4.98 26.33
CA TYR A 3 32.27 -5.53 25.19
C TYR A 3 30.88 -6.00 25.63
N TYR A 4 29.88 -5.72 24.80
CA TYR A 4 28.49 -6.12 25.00
C TYR A 4 28.00 -6.89 23.78
N PHE A 5 27.44 -8.08 23.98
CA PHE A 5 26.79 -8.86 22.93
C PHE A 5 25.28 -8.61 22.95
N GLY A 6 24.81 -7.79 22.01
CA GLY A 6 23.39 -7.52 21.80
C GLY A 6 22.77 -8.54 20.86
N TYR A 7 21.84 -9.34 21.39
CA TYR A 7 20.96 -10.21 20.60
C TYR A 7 19.52 -9.68 20.65
N GLY A 8 18.62 -10.29 19.87
CA GLY A 8 17.21 -9.91 19.90
C GLY A 8 16.99 -8.45 19.45
N SER A 9 16.21 -7.69 20.20
CA SER A 9 15.93 -6.28 19.92
C SER A 9 17.15 -5.35 20.07
N ASN A 10 18.24 -5.83 20.66
CA ASN A 10 19.48 -5.08 20.84
C ASN A 10 20.49 -5.31 19.72
N MET A 11 20.12 -5.97 18.62
CA MET A 11 21.00 -6.08 17.44
C MET A 11 21.10 -4.77 16.64
N ASN A 12 20.22 -3.79 16.86
CA ASN A 12 20.25 -2.53 16.12
C ASN A 12 21.04 -1.44 16.88
N ALA A 13 22.20 -1.04 16.34
CA ALA A 13 23.07 -0.03 16.95
C ALA A 13 22.40 1.35 17.10
N LEU A 14 21.56 1.75 16.13
CA LEU A 14 20.84 3.02 16.18
C LEU A 14 19.78 3.01 17.28
N ALA A 15 19.08 1.88 17.46
CA ALA A 15 18.13 1.71 18.56
C ALA A 15 18.82 1.75 19.92
N LEU A 16 20.04 1.19 20.02
CA LEU A 16 20.84 1.23 21.24
C LEU A 16 21.29 2.67 21.57
N LYS A 17 21.71 3.43 20.55
CA LYS A 17 22.08 4.85 20.66
C LYS A 17 20.89 5.70 21.14
N ALA A 18 19.71 5.49 20.58
CA ALA A 18 18.49 6.18 20.98
C ALA A 18 18.12 5.93 22.46
N LYS A 19 18.52 4.78 23.03
CA LYS A 19 18.33 4.47 24.45
C LYS A 19 19.44 5.05 25.36
N GLY A 20 20.32 5.90 24.83
CA GLY A 20 21.38 6.56 25.58
C GLY A 20 22.69 5.78 25.66
N VAL A 21 22.87 4.74 24.84
CA VAL A 21 24.10 3.94 24.77
C VAL A 21 24.71 4.06 23.39
N ASP A 22 25.72 4.92 23.23
CA ASP A 22 26.44 5.12 21.97
C ASP A 22 27.70 4.24 21.92
N PRO A 23 27.68 3.10 21.19
CA PRO A 23 28.83 2.20 21.13
C PRO A 23 29.98 2.82 20.33
N LEU A 24 31.22 2.57 20.76
CA LEU A 24 32.44 2.99 20.07
C LEU A 24 32.67 2.18 18.78
N SER A 25 32.21 0.94 18.75
CA SER A 25 32.24 0.06 17.58
C SER A 25 31.11 -0.96 17.64
N ALA A 26 30.70 -1.47 16.47
CA ALA A 26 29.70 -2.51 16.33
C ALA A 26 30.11 -3.47 15.20
N GLU A 27 30.14 -4.78 15.47
CA GLU A 27 30.37 -5.80 14.44
C GLU A 27 29.54 -7.07 14.68
N PRO A 28 29.13 -7.80 13.64
CA PRO A 28 28.45 -9.09 13.78
C PRO A 28 29.30 -10.12 14.54
N ALA A 29 28.65 -10.87 15.43
CA ALA A 29 29.28 -11.95 16.18
C ALA A 29 28.33 -13.14 16.40
N ILE A 30 28.93 -14.29 16.70
CA ILE A 30 28.28 -15.57 16.94
C ILE A 30 28.55 -15.98 18.38
N LEU A 31 27.47 -16.30 19.10
CA LEU A 31 27.50 -16.95 20.40
C LEU A 31 27.16 -18.44 20.21
N SER A 32 28.18 -19.28 20.14
CA SER A 32 28.03 -20.73 19.97
C SER A 32 27.70 -21.41 21.31
N GLY A 33 26.90 -22.48 21.26
CA GLY A 33 26.50 -23.21 22.47
C GLY A 33 25.25 -22.61 23.16
N TRP A 34 24.49 -21.76 22.46
CA TRP A 34 23.31 -21.07 22.97
C TRP A 34 22.20 -21.05 21.93
N GLN A 35 20.95 -21.05 22.40
CA GLN A 35 19.74 -20.97 21.59
C GLN A 35 18.96 -19.71 21.95
N LEU A 36 18.47 -18.99 20.94
CA LEU A 36 17.51 -17.89 21.10
C LEU A 36 16.11 -18.47 21.40
N THR A 37 15.52 -18.05 22.51
CA THR A 37 14.17 -18.42 22.96
C THR A 37 13.33 -17.17 23.24
N PHE A 38 12.02 -17.36 23.43
CA PHE A 38 11.07 -16.29 23.76
C PHE A 38 10.29 -16.68 25.03
N ASN A 39 11.00 -17.17 26.03
CA ASN A 39 10.45 -17.80 27.24
C ASN A 39 10.43 -16.86 28.45
N ILE A 40 10.55 -15.56 28.23
CA ILE A 40 10.34 -14.54 29.25
C ILE A 40 9.05 -13.81 28.88
N PRO A 41 7.94 -13.98 29.62
CA PRO A 41 6.70 -13.29 29.31
C PRO A 41 6.88 -11.77 29.37
N ASP A 42 6.37 -11.05 28.37
CA ASP A 42 6.26 -9.60 28.47
C ASP A 42 5.23 -9.22 29.56
N PHE A 43 5.36 -8.02 30.11
CA PHE A 43 4.39 -7.49 31.07
C PHE A 43 2.98 -7.37 30.47
N PHE A 44 2.87 -7.12 29.16
CA PHE A 44 1.59 -7.11 28.45
C PHE A 44 1.48 -8.34 27.55
N LEU A 45 0.41 -9.12 27.74
CA LEU A 45 0.26 -10.42 27.09
C LEU A 45 0.25 -10.31 25.57
N ILE A 46 -0.24 -9.20 25.00
CA ILE A 46 -0.24 -8.94 23.55
C ILE A 46 1.15 -9.01 22.92
N GLU A 47 2.21 -8.75 23.70
CA GLU A 47 3.59 -8.79 23.22
C GLU A 47 4.21 -10.21 23.22
N GLY A 48 3.55 -11.18 23.87
CA GLY A 48 4.01 -12.56 23.91
C GLY A 48 5.28 -12.71 24.75
N GLY A 49 6.25 -13.45 24.22
CA GLY A 49 7.54 -13.67 24.88
C GLY A 49 8.66 -12.77 24.36
N THR A 50 9.46 -12.21 25.27
CA THR A 50 10.66 -11.43 24.94
C THR A 50 11.87 -12.33 24.72
N GLY A 51 12.82 -11.86 23.92
CA GLY A 51 14.00 -12.62 23.51
C GLY A 51 14.89 -12.96 24.70
N ASN A 52 15.29 -14.21 24.80
CA ASN A 52 16.19 -14.74 25.81
C ASN A 52 17.18 -15.71 25.14
N ILE A 53 18.28 -16.05 25.82
CA ILE A 53 19.19 -17.09 25.38
C ILE A 53 19.33 -18.16 26.45
N VAL A 54 19.33 -19.42 26.04
CA VAL A 54 19.56 -20.58 26.92
C VAL A 54 20.69 -21.44 26.39
N PRO A 55 21.46 -22.13 27.24
CA PRO A 55 22.51 -23.04 26.77
C PRO A 55 21.95 -24.14 25.86
N SER A 56 22.58 -24.33 24.70
CA SER A 56 22.27 -25.41 23.75
C SER A 56 23.52 -25.79 22.96
N VAL A 57 24.00 -27.02 23.13
CA VAL A 57 25.26 -27.50 22.54
C VAL A 57 25.24 -27.50 20.99
N LYS A 58 24.06 -27.50 20.37
CA LYS A 58 23.88 -27.60 18.92
C LYS A 58 23.53 -26.28 18.25
N ASP A 59 23.19 -25.25 19.01
CA ASP A 59 22.72 -23.98 18.49
C ASP A 59 23.77 -22.88 18.61
N GLU A 60 23.56 -21.86 17.80
CA GLU A 60 24.26 -20.61 17.86
C GLU A 60 23.27 -19.45 17.76
N VAL A 61 23.62 -18.34 18.42
CA VAL A 61 22.88 -17.08 18.37
C VAL A 61 23.75 -16.06 17.69
N HIS A 62 23.27 -15.49 16.58
CA HIS A 62 23.94 -14.38 15.93
C HIS A 62 23.40 -13.07 16.51
N GLY A 63 24.30 -12.13 16.72
CA GLY A 63 23.99 -10.81 17.26
C GLY A 63 25.12 -9.83 17.00
N MET A 64 25.12 -8.72 17.70
CA MET A 64 26.10 -7.66 17.54
C MET A 64 27.03 -7.56 18.74
N LEU A 65 28.33 -7.56 18.46
CA LEU A 65 29.38 -7.25 19.40
C LEU A 65 29.62 -5.73 19.38
N TYR A 66 29.17 -5.07 20.44
CA TYR A 66 29.43 -3.67 20.69
C TYR A 66 30.65 -3.51 21.58
N SER A 67 31.41 -2.44 21.36
CA SER A 67 32.30 -1.94 22.41
C SER A 67 31.78 -0.64 22.99
N CYS A 68 31.69 -0.58 24.31
CA CYS A 68 31.01 0.48 25.05
C CYS A 68 31.96 1.12 26.05
N ARG A 69 31.71 2.40 26.37
CA ARG A 69 32.37 3.06 27.49
C ARG A 69 31.83 2.50 28.82
N GLU A 70 32.61 2.55 29.90
CA GLU A 70 32.21 1.93 31.17
C GLU A 70 30.91 2.53 31.74
N GLU A 71 30.67 3.80 31.49
CA GLU A 71 29.50 4.54 31.97
C GLU A 71 28.19 4.02 31.36
N ALA A 72 28.26 3.30 30.22
CA ALA A 72 27.10 2.70 29.59
C ALA A 72 26.57 1.45 30.34
N ALA A 73 27.38 0.85 31.22
CA ALA A 73 27.01 -0.40 31.90
C ALA A 73 25.76 -0.23 32.78
N GLU A 74 25.68 0.86 33.55
CA GLU A 74 24.52 1.14 34.39
C GLU A 74 23.26 1.47 33.56
N VAL A 75 23.43 2.12 32.41
CA VAL A 75 22.33 2.44 31.50
C VAL A 75 21.75 1.16 30.91
N LEU A 76 22.60 0.25 30.42
CA LEU A 76 22.17 -1.04 29.89
C LEU A 76 21.48 -1.89 30.96
N ASP A 77 21.99 -1.91 32.20
CA ASP A 77 21.36 -2.68 33.28
C ASP A 77 19.94 -2.18 33.61
N ARG A 78 19.71 -0.86 33.56
CA ARG A 78 18.36 -0.30 33.73
C ARG A 78 17.45 -0.64 32.56
N LEU A 79 17.96 -0.59 31.32
CA LEU A 79 17.19 -0.85 30.10
C LEU A 79 16.72 -2.31 30.01
N GLU A 80 17.59 -3.25 30.42
CA GLU A 80 17.30 -4.69 30.41
C GLU A 80 16.61 -5.17 31.70
N ALA A 81 16.21 -4.23 32.55
CA ALA A 81 15.54 -4.50 33.83
C ALA A 81 16.29 -5.58 34.65
N VAL A 82 17.60 -5.37 34.84
CA VAL A 82 18.44 -6.30 35.59
C VAL A 82 17.91 -6.47 37.00
N GLY A 83 17.77 -7.72 37.43
CA GLY A 83 17.18 -8.08 38.72
C GLY A 83 15.64 -8.15 38.71
N VAL A 84 15.01 -7.87 37.56
CA VAL A 84 13.56 -8.06 37.36
C VAL A 84 13.31 -9.22 36.39
N ASN A 85 13.83 -9.11 35.15
CA ASN A 85 13.64 -10.12 34.10
C ASN A 85 14.95 -10.78 33.67
N TYR A 86 16.05 -10.03 33.68
CA TYR A 86 17.35 -10.51 33.21
C TYR A 86 18.44 -10.36 34.28
N MET A 87 19.52 -11.13 34.11
CA MET A 87 20.80 -10.95 34.79
C MET A 87 21.90 -10.73 33.76
N ARG A 88 22.92 -9.95 34.12
CA ARG A 88 24.11 -9.76 33.29
C ARG A 88 25.13 -10.84 33.59
N THR A 89 25.62 -11.51 32.57
CA THR A 89 26.72 -12.50 32.66
C THR A 89 27.76 -12.26 31.56
N LYS A 90 28.90 -12.95 31.61
CA LYS A 90 29.93 -12.91 30.57
C LYS A 90 29.91 -14.18 29.73
N VAL A 91 30.02 -14.02 28.42
CA VAL A 91 30.13 -15.11 27.44
C VAL A 91 31.29 -14.85 26.49
N ALA A 92 31.82 -15.93 25.90
CA ALA A 92 32.75 -15.83 24.79
C ALA A 92 31.96 -15.81 23.47
N VAL A 93 32.19 -14.79 22.64
CA VAL A 93 31.60 -14.66 21.31
C VAL A 93 32.68 -14.55 20.27
N THR A 94 32.41 -15.05 19.06
CA THR A 94 33.34 -14.98 17.93
C THR A 94 32.79 -13.98 16.91
N SER A 95 33.50 -12.89 16.64
CA SER A 95 33.12 -11.97 15.56
C SER A 95 33.14 -12.68 14.21
N TYR A 96 32.45 -12.14 13.20
CA TYR A 96 32.49 -12.71 11.85
C TYR A 96 33.88 -12.61 11.22
N SER A 97 34.74 -11.73 11.74
CA SER A 97 36.16 -11.63 11.40
C SER A 97 37.03 -12.72 12.07
N GLY A 98 36.45 -13.61 12.88
CA GLY A 98 37.13 -14.73 13.56
C GLY A 98 37.77 -14.36 14.90
N ARG A 99 37.55 -13.14 15.42
CA ARG A 99 38.10 -12.72 16.71
C ARG A 99 37.20 -13.16 17.86
N MET A 100 37.75 -13.97 18.76
CA MET A 100 37.06 -14.35 20.00
C MET A 100 37.19 -13.24 21.05
N VAL A 101 36.07 -12.85 21.66
CA VAL A 101 35.98 -11.75 22.63
C VAL A 101 35.08 -12.16 23.80
N SER A 102 35.51 -11.84 25.03
CA SER A 102 34.65 -11.95 26.22
C SER A 102 33.73 -10.72 26.28
N ALA A 103 32.43 -10.93 26.17
CA ALA A 103 31.42 -9.88 26.17
C ALA A 103 30.37 -10.10 27.27
N HIS A 104 29.80 -9.02 27.80
CA HIS A 104 28.62 -9.09 28.64
C HIS A 104 27.40 -9.41 27.79
N VAL A 105 26.46 -10.16 28.36
CA VAL A 105 25.16 -10.49 27.75
C VAL A 105 24.09 -10.57 28.85
N TYR A 106 22.83 -10.32 28.49
CA TYR A 106 21.70 -10.40 29.39
C TYR A 106 20.97 -11.74 29.20
N VAL A 107 20.76 -12.48 30.28
CA VAL A 107 20.11 -13.80 30.28
C VAL A 107 18.94 -13.75 31.25
N GLY A 108 17.80 -14.32 30.87
CA GLY A 108 16.59 -14.34 31.67
C GLY A 108 16.80 -15.00 33.03
N LEU A 109 16.21 -14.44 34.08
CA LEU A 109 16.25 -15.00 35.44
C LEU A 109 15.47 -16.32 35.48
N SER A 110 15.98 -17.31 36.19
CA SER A 110 15.40 -18.66 36.21
C SER A 110 13.96 -18.71 36.74
N ASP A 111 13.59 -17.82 37.65
CA ASP A 111 12.23 -17.70 38.20
C ASP A 111 11.26 -16.93 37.28
N LYS A 112 11.74 -16.39 36.16
CA LYS A 112 10.96 -15.67 35.14
C LYS A 112 10.81 -16.45 33.84
N ILE A 113 11.50 -17.58 33.72
CA ILE A 113 11.43 -18.43 32.53
C ILE A 113 10.14 -19.24 32.56
N GLU A 114 9.32 -19.06 31.53
CA GLU A 114 8.07 -19.79 31.31
C GLU A 114 8.04 -20.41 29.90
N ASN A 115 7.66 -21.68 29.81
CA ASN A 115 7.61 -22.40 28.54
C ASN A 115 6.32 -22.09 27.76
N GLY A 116 6.37 -22.22 26.43
CA GLY A 116 5.19 -22.11 25.55
C GLY A 116 4.90 -20.70 25.03
N TYR A 117 5.74 -19.72 25.34
CA TYR A 117 5.62 -18.37 24.78
C TYR A 117 6.27 -18.26 23.40
N GLN A 118 5.59 -17.53 22.52
CA GLN A 118 6.05 -17.15 21.18
C GLN A 118 6.17 -15.62 21.12
N PRO A 119 7.07 -15.06 20.30
CA PRO A 119 7.15 -13.62 20.10
C PRO A 119 5.90 -13.07 19.41
N SER A 120 5.54 -11.82 19.68
CA SER A 120 4.60 -11.10 18.83
C SER A 120 5.17 -10.89 17.42
N ARG A 121 4.30 -10.71 16.41
CA ARG A 121 4.73 -10.37 15.05
C ARG A 121 5.57 -9.09 15.04
N ARG A 122 5.14 -8.07 15.80
CA ARG A 122 5.85 -6.81 16.02
C ARG A 122 7.27 -7.06 16.54
N TYR A 123 7.41 -7.85 17.60
CA TYR A 123 8.71 -8.13 18.20
C TYR A 123 9.62 -8.89 17.22
N LEU A 124 9.10 -9.88 16.50
CA LEU A 124 9.88 -10.61 15.49
C LEU A 124 10.36 -9.69 14.35
N ASN A 125 9.52 -8.76 13.89
CA ASN A 125 9.89 -7.79 12.87
C ASN A 125 11.05 -6.88 13.33
N ILE A 126 11.07 -6.47 14.60
CA ILE A 126 12.19 -5.72 15.20
C ILE A 126 13.49 -6.54 15.14
N LEU A 127 13.44 -7.83 15.51
CA LEU A 127 14.58 -8.72 15.48
C LEU A 127 15.14 -8.90 14.07
N VAL A 128 14.26 -9.18 13.11
CA VAL A 128 14.63 -9.39 11.71
C VAL A 128 15.24 -8.12 11.11
N ARG A 129 14.60 -6.97 11.31
CA ARG A 129 15.11 -5.68 10.83
C ARG A 129 16.46 -5.33 11.46
N GLY A 130 16.60 -5.57 12.77
CA GLY A 130 17.85 -5.36 13.49
C GLY A 130 18.97 -6.25 12.96
N ALA A 131 18.67 -7.51 12.64
CA ALA A 131 19.64 -8.43 12.04
C ALA A 131 20.06 -8.01 10.62
N GLU A 132 19.11 -7.60 9.77
CA GLU A 132 19.37 -7.18 8.39
C GLU A 132 20.24 -5.91 8.31
N ILE A 133 19.88 -4.86 9.05
CA ILE A 133 20.63 -3.61 9.06
C ILE A 133 22.04 -3.80 9.62
N SER A 134 22.19 -4.71 10.57
CA SER A 134 23.46 -4.94 11.25
C SER A 134 24.35 -5.96 10.54
N GLY A 135 23.97 -6.44 9.35
CA GLY A 135 24.81 -7.34 8.56
C GLY A 135 24.94 -8.77 9.11
N ILE A 136 23.96 -9.21 9.90
CA ILE A 136 23.88 -10.61 10.36
C ILE A 136 23.64 -11.53 9.16
N SER A 137 24.22 -12.74 9.19
CA SER A 137 24.17 -13.68 8.06
C SER A 137 22.74 -13.93 7.56
N GLY A 138 22.56 -13.96 6.24
CA GLY A 138 21.25 -14.19 5.62
C GLY A 138 20.60 -15.53 6.01
N ALA A 139 21.41 -16.55 6.31
CA ALA A 139 20.93 -17.83 6.83
C ALA A 139 20.27 -17.68 8.21
N TYR A 140 20.87 -16.91 9.11
CA TYR A 140 20.30 -16.63 10.43
C TYR A 140 19.07 -15.72 10.35
N VAL A 141 19.07 -14.72 9.46
CA VAL A 141 17.88 -13.89 9.18
C VAL A 141 16.71 -14.77 8.70
N LYS A 142 16.98 -15.74 7.82
CA LYS A 142 15.97 -16.72 7.37
C LYS A 142 15.48 -17.60 8.53
N LYS A 143 16.37 -18.03 9.44
CA LYS A 143 16.00 -18.76 10.67
C LYS A 143 15.06 -17.92 11.55
N LEU A 144 15.36 -16.63 11.74
CA LEU A 144 14.49 -15.70 12.50
C LEU A 144 13.11 -15.56 11.83
N ARG A 145 13.05 -15.32 10.51
CA ARG A 145 11.77 -15.17 9.78
C ARG A 145 10.88 -16.42 9.83
N ALA A 146 11.46 -17.60 10.06
CA ALA A 146 10.76 -18.87 10.16
C ALA A 146 10.25 -19.19 11.58
N LEU A 147 10.56 -18.35 12.59
CA LEU A 147 10.05 -18.52 13.94
C LEU A 147 8.54 -18.37 13.97
N GLU A 148 7.87 -19.26 14.71
CA GLU A 148 6.45 -19.13 14.98
C GLU A 148 6.20 -17.87 15.81
N VAL A 149 5.15 -17.14 15.46
CA VAL A 149 4.69 -15.97 16.21
C VAL A 149 3.40 -16.31 16.93
N LYS A 150 3.18 -15.65 18.06
CA LYS A 150 1.92 -15.72 18.78
C LYS A 150 0.78 -15.24 17.87
N THR A 151 -0.37 -15.93 17.94
CA THR A 151 -1.62 -15.45 17.32
C THR A 151 -2.06 -14.14 17.97
N GLU A 152 -2.32 -13.12 17.15
CA GLU A 152 -2.81 -11.83 17.65
C GLU A 152 -4.27 -11.95 18.12
N PRO A 153 -4.58 -11.56 19.36
CA PRO A 153 -5.95 -11.54 19.84
C PRO A 153 -6.78 -10.48 19.09
N VAL A 154 -7.97 -10.87 18.63
CA VAL A 154 -8.94 -9.97 18.01
C VAL A 154 -9.75 -9.31 19.12
N PHE A 155 -9.43 -8.05 19.45
CA PHE A 155 -10.19 -7.28 20.42
C PHE A 155 -11.34 -6.51 19.77
N ARG A 156 -12.43 -6.34 20.54
CA ARG A 156 -13.57 -5.47 20.18
C ARG A 156 -13.16 -4.00 20.27
N SER A 157 -13.98 -3.09 19.75
CA SER A 157 -13.81 -1.65 19.99
C SER A 157 -13.74 -1.37 21.50
N PHE A 158 -13.00 -0.32 21.86
CA PHE A 158 -12.87 0.11 23.25
C PHE A 158 -13.67 1.40 23.44
N ASP A 159 -14.82 1.30 24.11
CA ASP A 159 -15.75 2.40 24.33
C ASP A 159 -15.73 2.84 25.80
N LEU A 160 -15.31 4.08 26.05
CA LEU A 160 -15.34 4.67 27.39
C LEU A 160 -16.80 4.81 27.90
N PRO A 161 -17.14 4.28 29.09
CA PRO A 161 -18.46 4.45 29.69
C PRO A 161 -18.84 5.93 29.84
N ALA A 162 -20.10 6.28 29.56
CA ALA A 162 -20.57 7.67 29.60
C ALA A 162 -20.28 8.43 30.91
N PRO A 163 -20.41 7.83 32.11
CA PRO A 163 -20.06 8.52 33.38
C PRO A 163 -18.58 8.84 33.52
N LEU A 164 -17.70 8.05 32.88
CA LEU A 164 -16.25 8.26 32.91
C LEU A 164 -15.80 9.30 31.89
N LYS A 165 -16.54 9.48 30.79
CA LYS A 165 -16.32 10.58 29.84
C LYS A 165 -16.55 11.96 30.45
N SER A 166 -17.38 12.08 31.47
CA SER A 166 -17.59 13.34 32.21
C SER A 166 -16.50 13.63 33.25
N LYS A 167 -15.61 12.67 33.54
CA LYS A 167 -14.49 12.83 34.47
C LYS A 167 -13.18 12.99 33.68
N THR A 168 -12.87 14.24 33.35
CA THR A 168 -11.77 14.59 32.44
C THR A 168 -10.50 15.01 33.18
N PHE A 169 -9.35 14.64 32.65
CA PHE A 169 -8.02 15.00 33.14
C PHE A 169 -7.19 15.68 32.04
N THR A 170 -6.25 16.53 32.42
CA THR A 170 -5.22 17.13 31.55
C THR A 170 -3.85 16.66 32.00
N GLU A 171 -2.81 16.93 31.21
CA GLU A 171 -1.42 16.65 31.61
C GLU A 171 -1.06 17.32 32.96
N SER A 172 -1.57 18.52 33.23
CA SER A 172 -1.33 19.26 34.47
C SER A 172 -2.19 18.80 35.66
N THR A 173 -3.25 18.02 35.43
CA THR A 173 -4.21 17.60 36.47
C THR A 173 -4.23 16.08 36.69
N LEU A 174 -3.42 15.33 35.95
CA LEU A 174 -3.28 13.89 36.10
C LEU A 174 -2.64 13.57 37.47
N PRO A 175 -3.32 12.84 38.37
CA PRO A 175 -2.76 12.57 39.69
C PRO A 175 -1.54 11.65 39.64
N GLU A 176 -0.70 11.71 40.68
CA GLU A 176 0.58 10.99 40.74
C GLU A 176 0.48 9.48 40.46
N HIS A 177 -0.58 8.81 40.94
CA HIS A 177 -0.77 7.36 40.73
C HIS A 177 -1.64 7.01 39.52
N HIS A 178 -1.77 7.91 38.55
CA HIS A 178 -2.57 7.69 37.35
C HIS A 178 -1.69 7.68 36.10
N THR A 179 -2.15 6.98 35.08
CA THR A 179 -1.55 6.99 33.75
C THR A 179 -2.63 7.14 32.70
N ALA A 180 -2.30 7.71 31.55
CA ALA A 180 -3.20 7.77 30.42
C ALA A 180 -2.66 6.96 29.24
N ILE A 181 -3.57 6.36 28.49
CA ILE A 181 -3.26 5.77 27.19
C ILE A 181 -4.47 5.89 26.29
N ALA A 182 -4.23 6.37 25.07
CA ALA A 182 -5.22 6.50 24.01
C ALA A 182 -6.52 7.19 24.48
N GLY A 183 -6.38 8.26 25.28
CA GLY A 183 -7.49 9.05 25.80
C GLY A 183 -8.20 8.48 27.04
N ALA A 184 -7.89 7.25 27.47
CA ALA A 184 -8.42 6.66 28.71
C ALA A 184 -7.43 6.84 29.88
N VAL A 185 -7.96 7.12 31.07
CA VAL A 185 -7.16 7.33 32.28
C VAL A 185 -7.37 6.18 33.26
N PHE A 186 -6.27 5.60 33.71
CA PHE A 186 -6.24 4.46 34.62
C PHE A 186 -5.53 4.81 35.94
N ASN A 187 -6.06 4.29 37.05
CA ASN A 187 -5.38 4.29 38.34
C ASN A 187 -4.48 3.05 38.45
N VAL A 188 -3.18 3.26 38.61
CA VAL A 188 -2.16 2.19 38.69
C VAL A 188 -1.77 1.86 40.14
N SER A 189 -2.43 2.44 41.16
CA SER A 189 -2.07 2.25 42.58
C SER A 189 -2.16 0.79 43.04
N GLU A 190 -3.13 0.03 42.51
CA GLU A 190 -3.42 -1.36 42.90
C GLU A 190 -2.84 -2.41 41.93
N ALA A 191 -1.83 -2.03 41.14
CA ALA A 191 -1.18 -2.93 40.19
C ALA A 191 -0.71 -4.25 40.87
N ARG A 192 -1.00 -5.39 40.24
CA ARG A 192 -0.56 -6.72 40.71
C ARG A 192 0.97 -6.77 40.85
N PRO A 193 1.55 -7.67 41.67
CA PRO A 193 2.98 -7.69 41.98
C PRO A 193 3.91 -7.62 40.77
N HIS A 194 3.55 -8.28 39.66
CA HIS A 194 4.33 -8.29 38.43
C HIS A 194 4.39 -6.90 37.74
N HIS A 195 3.37 -6.06 37.92
CA HIS A 195 3.30 -4.71 37.32
C HIS A 195 3.81 -3.61 38.27
N LYS A 196 4.23 -3.94 39.51
CA LYS A 196 4.78 -2.94 40.45
C LYS A 196 5.99 -2.19 39.90
N TYR A 197 6.81 -2.84 39.08
CA TYR A 197 7.91 -2.18 38.38
C TYR A 197 7.39 -1.13 37.38
N LEU A 198 6.39 -1.50 36.57
CA LEU A 198 5.77 -0.61 35.59
C LEU A 198 5.03 0.57 36.23
N GLN A 199 4.51 0.41 37.45
CA GLN A 199 3.84 1.49 38.17
C GLN A 199 4.72 2.75 38.22
N ARG A 200 6.00 2.63 38.59
CA ARG A 200 6.94 3.77 38.63
C ARG A 200 7.22 4.37 37.25
N PHE A 201 7.10 3.56 36.19
CA PHE A 201 7.38 3.97 34.83
C PHE A 201 6.19 4.71 34.19
N LEU A 202 4.97 4.21 34.41
CA LEU A 202 3.71 4.68 33.82
C LEU A 202 3.08 5.85 34.59
N ALA A 203 3.26 5.89 35.91
CA ALA A 203 2.64 6.86 36.81
C ALA A 203 2.98 8.32 36.45
N GLY A 204 1.96 9.19 36.52
CA GLY A 204 2.05 10.62 36.25
C GLY A 204 2.22 10.99 34.78
N LYS A 205 2.07 10.04 33.85
CA LYS A 205 2.34 10.26 32.43
C LYS A 205 1.22 9.75 31.55
N ASP A 206 1.09 10.42 30.41
CA ASP A 206 0.38 9.88 29.27
C ASP A 206 1.34 9.07 28.40
N MET A 207 1.07 7.78 28.29
CA MET A 207 1.92 6.81 27.62
C MET A 207 1.53 6.59 26.16
N THR A 208 0.50 7.28 25.67
CA THR A 208 0.00 7.10 24.29
C THR A 208 1.11 7.25 23.26
N LEU A 209 1.86 8.37 23.32
CA LEU A 209 2.96 8.61 22.39
C LEU A 209 4.08 7.59 22.54
N PHE A 210 4.40 7.23 23.77
CA PHE A 210 5.43 6.24 24.08
C PHE A 210 5.14 4.89 23.41
N PHE A 211 3.89 4.41 23.49
CA PHE A 211 3.53 3.14 22.86
C PHE A 211 3.52 3.25 21.33
N LEU A 212 3.00 4.35 20.77
CA LEU A 212 2.99 4.58 19.31
C LEU A 212 4.41 4.52 18.72
N GLN A 213 5.36 5.21 19.34
CA GLN A 213 6.75 5.26 18.89
C GLN A 213 7.51 3.91 19.02
N ARG A 214 6.86 2.87 19.57
CA ARG A 214 7.41 1.52 19.75
C ARG A 214 6.80 0.49 18.83
N MET A 215 5.86 0.89 17.97
CA MET A 215 5.40 0.05 16.87
C MET A 215 6.59 -0.31 15.98
N ASP A 216 6.61 -1.53 15.45
CA ASP A 216 7.61 -1.95 14.46
C ASP A 216 7.50 -1.16 13.15
N THR A 217 6.31 -0.63 12.87
CA THR A 217 6.01 0.30 11.77
C THR A 217 6.30 1.76 12.10
N SER A 218 6.69 2.09 13.34
CA SER A 218 7.03 3.47 13.72
C SER A 218 8.36 3.89 13.09
N ASP A 219 8.41 5.14 12.62
CA ASP A 219 9.64 5.82 12.19
C ASP A 219 10.14 6.83 13.24
N GLY A 220 9.47 6.90 14.41
CA GLY A 220 9.78 7.79 15.53
C GLY A 220 9.31 9.23 15.36
N ARG A 221 8.56 9.55 14.29
CA ARG A 221 8.07 10.91 14.02
C ARG A 221 6.68 11.21 14.60
N GLU A 222 6.04 10.24 15.26
CA GLU A 222 4.75 10.47 15.91
C GLU A 222 4.88 11.58 16.96
N THR A 223 3.85 12.40 17.07
CA THR A 223 3.81 13.56 17.97
C THR A 223 2.57 13.56 18.85
N TRP A 224 2.59 14.37 19.92
CA TRP A 224 1.40 14.63 20.72
C TRP A 224 0.28 15.29 19.91
N ASP A 225 0.61 16.06 18.89
CA ASP A 225 -0.40 16.71 18.05
C ASP A 225 -1.14 15.68 17.18
N ASP A 226 -0.46 14.60 16.76
CA ASP A 226 -1.11 13.48 16.06
C ASP A 226 -2.17 12.82 16.94
N ILE A 227 -1.87 12.64 18.22
CA ILE A 227 -2.78 12.03 19.18
C ILE A 227 -3.94 12.96 19.48
N ARG A 228 -3.64 14.21 19.87
CA ARG A 228 -4.64 15.18 20.33
C ARG A 228 -5.67 15.49 19.27
N GLU A 229 -5.26 15.49 18.01
CA GLU A 229 -6.18 15.75 16.92
C GLU A 229 -6.76 14.46 16.31
N GLY A 230 -6.29 13.27 16.69
CA GLY A 230 -6.78 11.99 16.19
C GLY A 230 -6.29 11.62 14.78
N ARG A 231 -5.04 11.95 14.43
CA ARG A 231 -4.35 11.60 13.16
C ARG A 231 -3.80 10.17 13.11
N LEU A 232 -4.18 9.32 14.05
CA LEU A 232 -3.67 7.96 14.11
C LEU A 232 -4.25 7.11 12.97
N ASN A 233 -3.37 6.40 12.25
CA ASN A 233 -3.79 5.49 11.19
C ASN A 233 -4.49 4.24 11.77
N ALA A 234 -5.10 3.41 10.91
CA ALA A 234 -5.86 2.23 11.36
C ALA A 234 -4.99 1.21 12.13
N GLY A 235 -3.70 1.07 11.77
CA GLY A 235 -2.76 0.22 12.49
C GLY A 235 -2.44 0.75 13.88
N GLN A 236 -2.14 2.05 13.98
CA GLN A 236 -1.88 2.76 15.24
C GLN A 236 -3.09 2.72 16.18
N LYS A 237 -4.30 2.96 15.63
CA LYS A 237 -5.54 2.83 16.39
C LYS A 237 -5.74 1.41 16.90
N ARG A 238 -5.63 0.40 16.04
CA ARG A 238 -5.74 -1.01 16.43
C ARG A 238 -4.73 -1.39 17.52
N TYR A 239 -3.49 -0.95 17.37
CA TYR A 239 -2.42 -1.20 18.32
C TYR A 239 -2.70 -0.54 19.68
N LEU A 240 -3.11 0.73 19.70
CA LEU A 240 -3.53 1.40 20.94
C LEU A 240 -4.79 0.76 21.54
N THR A 241 -5.74 0.31 20.74
CA THR A 241 -6.92 -0.43 21.21
C THR A 241 -6.52 -1.74 21.89
N GLN A 242 -5.54 -2.48 21.35
CA GLN A 242 -5.00 -3.68 22.02
C GLN A 242 -4.42 -3.33 23.39
N TYR A 243 -3.61 -2.27 23.46
CA TYR A 243 -3.06 -1.81 24.74
C TYR A 243 -4.12 -1.27 25.70
N LEU A 244 -5.21 -0.67 25.23
CA LEU A 244 -6.32 -0.26 26.08
C LEU A 244 -6.97 -1.45 26.80
N HIS A 245 -7.22 -2.55 26.08
CA HIS A 245 -7.75 -3.77 26.69
C HIS A 245 -6.77 -4.41 27.67
N GLU A 246 -5.46 -4.32 27.40
CA GLU A 246 -4.45 -4.75 28.36
C GLU A 246 -4.41 -3.86 29.60
N PHE A 247 -4.51 -2.53 29.45
CA PHE A 247 -4.56 -1.61 30.58
C PHE A 247 -5.83 -1.78 31.42
N ASP A 248 -6.98 -1.98 30.78
CA ASP A 248 -8.27 -2.24 31.45
C ASP A 248 -8.29 -3.57 32.22
N ARG A 249 -7.54 -4.58 31.73
CA ARG A 249 -7.36 -5.83 32.47
C ARG A 249 -6.49 -5.65 33.74
N GLU A 250 -5.49 -4.77 33.68
CA GLU A 250 -4.44 -4.68 34.69
C GLU A 250 -4.66 -3.54 35.70
N TYR A 251 -5.40 -2.50 35.32
CA TYR A 251 -5.56 -1.26 36.07
C TYR A 251 -7.01 -0.79 36.07
N GLN A 252 -7.38 0.02 37.07
CA GLN A 252 -8.74 0.51 37.19
C GLN A 252 -8.96 1.71 36.25
N LEU A 253 -9.90 1.62 35.30
CA LEU A 253 -10.33 2.73 34.46
C LEU A 253 -11.11 3.77 35.30
N VAL A 254 -10.70 5.04 35.26
CA VAL A 254 -11.22 6.09 36.17
C VAL A 254 -11.61 7.41 35.50
N GLY A 255 -11.39 7.57 34.20
CA GLY A 255 -11.83 8.74 33.44
C GLY A 255 -11.21 8.81 32.05
N SER A 256 -11.20 10.01 31.47
CA SER A 256 -10.63 10.29 30.15
C SER A 256 -9.71 11.50 30.16
N MET A 257 -8.78 11.56 29.20
CA MET A 257 -7.98 12.76 28.98
C MET A 257 -8.75 13.81 28.16
N ASP A 258 -8.39 15.08 28.35
CA ASP A 258 -8.89 16.25 27.61
C ASP A 258 -8.24 16.35 26.21
N TYR A 259 -8.35 15.26 25.46
CA TYR A 259 -8.14 15.22 24.02
C TYR A 259 -9.00 14.07 23.49
N ALA A 260 -10.04 14.40 22.72
CA ALA A 260 -11.02 13.40 22.29
C ALA A 260 -10.40 12.48 21.23
N LEU A 261 -10.24 11.19 21.54
CA LEU A 261 -9.73 10.18 20.62
C LEU A 261 -10.81 9.12 20.35
N ASP A 262 -11.21 8.97 19.07
CA ASP A 262 -12.14 7.92 18.63
C ASP A 262 -11.38 6.68 18.13
N LEU A 263 -11.49 5.61 18.91
CA LEU A 263 -10.90 4.30 18.68
C LEU A 263 -11.94 3.23 18.31
N SER A 264 -13.18 3.65 18.05
CA SER A 264 -14.23 2.74 17.58
C SER A 264 -13.92 2.26 16.16
N LEU A 265 -14.03 0.95 15.94
CA LEU A 265 -13.98 0.36 14.60
C LEU A 265 -15.42 0.30 14.04
N SER A 266 -16.01 1.45 13.75
CA SER A 266 -17.34 1.50 13.12
C SER A 266 -17.24 1.57 11.60
N LYS A 267 -17.96 0.67 10.91
CA LYS A 267 -18.30 0.83 9.49
C LYS A 267 -19.41 1.90 9.40
N ALA A 268 -19.05 3.03 8.78
CA ALA A 268 -19.90 4.11 8.29
C ALA A 268 -20.79 4.87 9.30
N LYS A 269 -20.52 6.17 9.46
CA LYS A 269 -21.49 7.25 9.13
C LYS A 269 -20.81 8.62 9.05
N SER A 270 -21.08 9.30 7.94
CA SER A 270 -20.74 10.71 7.66
C SER A 270 -21.74 11.64 8.34
N LYS A 271 -21.27 12.69 9.05
CA LYS A 271 -21.47 14.12 8.69
C LYS A 271 -21.12 15.10 9.81
N THR A 272 -20.30 16.09 9.42
CA THR A 272 -20.15 17.48 9.93
C THR A 272 -19.46 17.74 11.27
N THR A 273 -18.29 18.38 11.27
CA THR A 273 -18.11 19.81 11.66
C THR A 273 -16.78 20.34 11.10
N LEU A 274 -16.70 21.65 10.81
CA LEU A 274 -15.63 22.34 10.08
C LEU A 274 -14.20 21.98 10.54
N ALA A 275 -13.40 21.44 9.62
CA ALA A 275 -11.98 21.20 9.80
C ALA A 275 -11.17 22.50 9.64
N GLN A 276 -10.46 22.89 10.70
CA GLN A 276 -9.19 23.59 10.54
C GLN A 276 -8.12 22.56 10.14
N LEU A 277 -7.37 22.87 9.08
CA LEU A 277 -6.53 21.95 8.30
C LEU A 277 -5.33 21.42 9.09
N LYS A 278 -5.29 20.11 9.27
CA LYS A 278 -4.06 19.34 9.53
C LYS A 278 -3.16 19.32 8.29
N PRO A 279 -1.83 19.27 8.47
CA PRO A 279 -0.93 19.01 7.35
C PRO A 279 -1.21 17.59 6.85
N ARG A 280 -1.67 17.50 5.61
CA ARG A 280 -1.91 16.22 4.94
C ARG A 280 -0.55 15.61 4.53
N PRO A 281 -0.44 14.28 4.35
CA PRO A 281 0.82 13.64 3.99
C PRO A 281 1.34 14.13 2.62
N SER A 282 2.67 14.17 2.47
CA SER A 282 3.29 14.51 1.19
C SER A 282 3.18 13.36 0.19
N ALA A 283 3.26 13.68 -1.10
CA ALA A 283 3.22 12.67 -2.16
C ALA A 283 4.34 11.62 -1.99
N TYR A 284 5.51 12.03 -1.50
CA TYR A 284 6.63 11.13 -1.20
C TYR A 284 6.29 10.11 -0.12
N THR A 285 5.74 10.57 1.01
CA THR A 285 5.34 9.70 2.12
C THR A 285 4.25 8.72 1.71
N VAL A 286 3.30 9.15 0.86
CA VAL A 286 2.26 8.24 0.35
C VAL A 286 2.87 7.13 -0.53
N LEU A 287 3.80 7.46 -1.43
CA LEU A 287 4.52 6.47 -2.24
C LEU A 287 5.29 5.46 -1.38
N GLU A 288 6.03 5.94 -0.39
CA GLU A 288 6.80 5.10 0.54
C GLU A 288 5.89 4.18 1.37
N THR A 289 4.80 4.74 1.90
CA THR A 289 3.81 4.02 2.70
C THR A 289 3.10 2.95 1.89
N ALA A 290 2.70 3.26 0.65
CA ALA A 290 2.05 2.31 -0.24
C ALA A 290 2.99 1.13 -0.56
N GLU A 291 4.24 1.40 -0.91
CA GLU A 291 5.21 0.35 -1.22
C GLU A 291 5.52 -0.54 0.00
N ALA A 292 5.68 0.06 1.18
CA ALA A 292 5.89 -0.68 2.43
C ALA A 292 4.67 -1.54 2.80
N THR A 293 3.46 -0.98 2.68
CA THR A 293 2.21 -1.67 3.00
C THR A 293 1.97 -2.83 2.03
N ASN A 294 2.10 -2.60 0.73
CA ASN A 294 1.92 -3.63 -0.28
C ASN A 294 2.94 -4.79 -0.11
N ARG A 295 4.19 -4.46 0.25
CA ARG A 295 5.21 -5.46 0.57
C ARG A 295 4.85 -6.28 1.81
N TYR A 296 4.33 -5.63 2.86
CA TYR A 296 3.90 -6.29 4.08
C TYR A 296 2.72 -7.24 3.84
N LEU A 297 1.72 -6.80 3.07
CA LEU A 297 0.53 -7.59 2.76
C LEU A 297 0.80 -8.72 1.75
N GLY A 298 1.90 -8.64 0.99
CA GLY A 298 2.22 -9.59 -0.08
C GLY A 298 1.30 -9.48 -1.31
N HIS A 299 0.50 -8.42 -1.37
CA HIS A 299 -0.42 -8.10 -2.47
C HIS A 299 -0.67 -6.59 -2.53
N GLU A 300 -1.25 -6.13 -3.64
CA GLU A 300 -1.42 -4.69 -3.94
C GLU A 300 -2.90 -4.25 -4.01
N ASN A 301 -3.78 -4.96 -3.29
CA ASN A 301 -5.24 -4.74 -3.30
C ASN A 301 -5.66 -3.30 -2.93
N LEU A 302 -4.87 -2.57 -2.15
CA LEU A 302 -5.11 -1.17 -1.78
C LEU A 302 -4.68 -0.16 -2.84
N GLY A 303 -4.07 -0.63 -3.93
CA GLY A 303 -3.59 0.17 -5.06
C GLY A 303 -2.11 -0.07 -5.34
N PHE A 304 -1.78 -0.35 -6.60
CA PHE A 304 -0.40 -0.42 -7.07
C PHE A 304 0.22 0.98 -7.04
N LEU A 305 1.18 1.20 -6.16
CA LEU A 305 1.85 2.50 -6.08
C LEU A 305 3.27 2.28 -5.56
N SER A 306 4.26 2.62 -6.39
CA SER A 306 5.68 2.52 -6.00
C SER A 306 6.56 3.48 -6.81
N PHE A 307 7.77 3.73 -6.32
CA PHE A 307 8.75 4.54 -7.06
C PHE A 307 9.21 3.89 -8.37
N SER A 308 9.22 2.55 -8.41
CA SER A 308 9.78 1.79 -9.54
C SER A 308 8.77 1.46 -10.63
N HIS A 309 7.50 1.24 -10.27
CA HIS A 309 6.46 0.77 -11.19
C HIS A 309 5.26 1.73 -11.29
N GLY A 310 5.29 2.86 -10.58
CA GLY A 310 4.24 3.86 -10.65
C GLY A 310 2.87 3.27 -10.29
N PHE A 311 1.91 3.39 -11.19
CA PHE A 311 0.56 2.82 -11.07
C PHE A 311 0.42 1.38 -11.59
N VAL A 312 1.52 0.73 -11.98
CA VAL A 312 1.56 -0.67 -12.44
C VAL A 312 1.93 -1.58 -11.26
N PRO A 313 1.38 -2.81 -11.18
CA PRO A 313 1.75 -3.77 -10.16
C PRO A 313 3.26 -4.02 -10.16
N LYS A 314 3.87 -3.95 -8.97
CA LYS A 314 5.30 -4.28 -8.81
C LYS A 314 5.54 -5.78 -8.97
N LEU A 315 4.57 -6.59 -8.54
CA LEU A 315 4.59 -8.03 -8.76
C LEU A 315 3.76 -8.37 -10.01
N PRO A 316 4.23 -9.26 -10.90
CA PRO A 316 3.44 -9.69 -12.04
C PRO A 316 2.06 -10.20 -11.60
N PRO A 317 0.99 -9.89 -12.36
CA PRO A 317 -0.35 -10.40 -12.05
C PRO A 317 -0.33 -11.91 -11.85
N LYS A 318 -1.12 -12.39 -10.88
CA LYS A 318 -1.25 -13.84 -10.63
C LYS A 318 -1.68 -14.52 -11.91
N GLN A 319 -0.99 -15.62 -12.26
CA GLN A 319 -1.20 -16.34 -13.52
C GLN A 319 -2.26 -17.44 -13.43
N MET A 320 -2.52 -17.96 -12.22
CA MET A 320 -3.48 -19.04 -11.96
C MET A 320 -4.16 -18.81 -10.61
N MET A 321 -5.41 -19.24 -10.51
CA MET A 321 -6.18 -19.36 -9.28
C MET A 321 -5.82 -20.65 -8.54
N PRO A 322 -6.11 -20.75 -7.22
CA PRO A 322 -6.00 -22.01 -6.50
C PRO A 322 -6.91 -23.09 -7.10
N ASN A 323 -6.59 -24.36 -6.89
CA ASN A 323 -7.32 -25.50 -7.48
C ASN A 323 -8.84 -25.46 -7.28
N ALA A 324 -9.33 -24.96 -6.13
CA ALA A 324 -10.76 -24.83 -5.86
C ALA A 324 -11.49 -23.84 -6.79
N PHE A 325 -10.75 -22.91 -7.41
CA PHE A 325 -11.25 -21.84 -8.28
C PHE A 325 -10.77 -21.95 -9.72
N LYS A 326 -10.09 -23.05 -10.08
CA LYS A 326 -9.47 -23.23 -11.41
C LYS A 326 -10.45 -23.13 -12.58
N ILE A 327 -11.74 -23.41 -12.34
CA ILE A 327 -12.78 -23.34 -13.39
C ILE A 327 -12.89 -21.92 -13.97
N TRP A 328 -12.63 -20.87 -13.18
CA TRP A 328 -12.59 -19.50 -13.71
C TRP A 328 -11.44 -19.33 -14.72
N ASP A 329 -10.28 -19.92 -14.46
CA ASP A 329 -9.15 -19.88 -15.39
C ASP A 329 -9.43 -20.72 -16.65
N GLU A 330 -10.00 -21.91 -16.47
CA GLU A 330 -10.32 -22.84 -17.57
C GLU A 330 -11.31 -22.20 -18.56
N VAL A 331 -12.37 -21.56 -18.06
CA VAL A 331 -13.32 -20.85 -18.93
C VAL A 331 -12.70 -19.59 -19.53
N ALA A 332 -11.93 -18.82 -18.76
CA ALA A 332 -11.26 -17.62 -19.27
C ALA A 332 -10.26 -17.93 -20.39
N ALA A 333 -9.54 -19.05 -20.32
CA ALA A 333 -8.62 -19.48 -21.37
C ALA A 333 -9.34 -19.89 -22.66
N ASP A 334 -10.56 -20.44 -22.55
CA ASP A 334 -11.38 -20.87 -23.68
C ASP A 334 -12.35 -19.79 -24.20
N LEU A 335 -12.34 -18.59 -23.59
CA LEU A 335 -13.22 -17.48 -23.94
C LEU A 335 -13.23 -17.18 -25.45
N PRO A 336 -12.09 -17.03 -26.15
CA PRO A 336 -12.10 -16.72 -27.58
C PRO A 336 -12.85 -17.75 -28.43
N ARG A 337 -12.77 -19.04 -28.06
CA ARG A 337 -13.51 -20.10 -28.75
C ARG A 337 -14.99 -20.02 -28.41
N LEU A 338 -15.32 -19.92 -27.13
CA LEU A 338 -16.71 -19.83 -26.64
C LEU A 338 -17.45 -18.61 -27.20
N TYR A 339 -16.76 -17.49 -27.41
CA TYR A 339 -17.29 -16.29 -28.04
C TYR A 339 -17.60 -16.54 -29.52
N ARG A 340 -16.69 -17.19 -30.24
CA ARG A 340 -16.87 -17.52 -31.67
C ARG A 340 -17.97 -18.56 -31.91
N THR A 341 -18.18 -19.50 -30.98
CA THR A 341 -19.20 -20.55 -31.11
C THR A 341 -20.53 -20.20 -30.45
N LEU A 342 -20.63 -19.04 -29.78
CA LEU A 342 -21.80 -18.61 -29.00
C LEU A 342 -22.20 -19.61 -27.91
N GLN A 343 -21.23 -20.37 -27.37
CA GLN A 343 -21.47 -21.37 -26.31
C GLN A 343 -21.21 -20.83 -24.90
N LEU A 344 -20.82 -19.55 -24.79
CA LEU A 344 -20.38 -18.97 -23.52
C LEU A 344 -21.48 -18.94 -22.46
N ARG A 345 -22.71 -18.51 -22.80
CA ARG A 345 -23.82 -18.44 -21.83
C ARG A 345 -24.12 -19.80 -21.23
N GLN A 346 -24.31 -20.81 -22.08
CA GLN A 346 -24.55 -22.19 -21.66
C GLN A 346 -23.42 -22.72 -20.74
N THR A 347 -22.17 -22.39 -21.05
CA THR A 347 -21.02 -22.82 -20.25
C THR A 347 -21.03 -22.17 -18.86
N LEU A 348 -21.26 -20.86 -18.79
CA LEU A 348 -21.27 -20.09 -17.54
C LEU A 348 -22.49 -20.40 -16.65
N GLU A 349 -23.64 -20.69 -17.24
CA GLU A 349 -24.86 -21.10 -16.51
C GLU A 349 -24.71 -22.45 -15.80
N GLN A 350 -23.84 -23.34 -16.32
CA GLN A 350 -23.56 -24.66 -15.73
C GLN A 350 -22.45 -24.61 -14.68
N MET A 351 -21.79 -23.47 -14.49
CA MET A 351 -20.72 -23.35 -13.51
C MET A 351 -21.25 -23.45 -12.07
N PRO A 352 -20.50 -24.08 -11.15
CA PRO A 352 -20.85 -24.03 -9.74
C PRO A 352 -20.66 -22.61 -9.19
N VAL A 353 -21.50 -22.26 -8.21
CA VAL A 353 -21.27 -21.07 -7.39
C VAL A 353 -20.09 -21.36 -6.45
N LEU A 354 -19.02 -20.58 -6.58
CA LEU A 354 -17.84 -20.71 -5.73
C LEU A 354 -17.89 -19.69 -4.59
N ASP A 355 -17.51 -20.14 -3.39
CA ASP A 355 -17.41 -19.27 -2.21
C ASP A 355 -16.15 -18.41 -2.32
N ALA A 356 -16.34 -17.09 -2.44
CA ALA A 356 -15.25 -16.11 -2.49
C ALA A 356 -15.05 -15.36 -1.16
N SER A 357 -15.53 -15.93 -0.05
CA SER A 357 -15.32 -15.44 1.33
C SER A 357 -13.83 -15.36 1.70
N GLU A 358 -13.55 -14.65 2.81
CA GLU A 358 -12.19 -14.52 3.35
C GLU A 358 -11.61 -15.88 3.78
N GLU A 359 -12.47 -16.80 4.20
CA GLU A 359 -12.11 -18.16 4.58
C GLU A 359 -11.75 -19.05 3.38
N ALA A 360 -12.45 -18.87 2.25
CA ALA A 360 -12.30 -19.74 1.08
C ALA A 360 -11.26 -19.23 0.06
N LEU A 361 -11.13 -17.91 -0.10
CA LEU A 361 -10.23 -17.29 -1.08
C LEU A 361 -9.29 -16.30 -0.41
N ALA A 362 -7.98 -16.57 -0.43
CA ALA A 362 -6.99 -15.67 0.17
C ALA A 362 -6.86 -14.33 -0.59
N ASP A 363 -6.61 -13.23 0.15
CA ASP A 363 -6.55 -11.86 -0.38
C ASP A 363 -5.56 -11.68 -1.54
N VAL A 364 -4.48 -12.45 -1.55
CA VAL A 364 -3.45 -12.42 -2.60
C VAL A 364 -3.98 -12.75 -4.01
N TYR A 365 -5.17 -13.36 -4.10
CA TYR A 365 -5.82 -13.71 -5.37
C TYR A 365 -6.95 -12.75 -5.78
N LEU A 366 -7.31 -11.77 -4.94
CA LEU A 366 -8.52 -10.95 -5.17
C LEU A 366 -8.48 -10.15 -6.47
N LEU A 367 -7.35 -9.56 -6.84
CA LEU A 367 -7.24 -8.81 -8.10
C LEU A 367 -7.40 -9.70 -9.33
N ARG A 368 -6.88 -10.94 -9.30
CA ARG A 368 -7.09 -11.92 -10.37
C ARG A 368 -8.54 -12.36 -10.43
N ALA A 369 -9.14 -12.70 -9.28
CA ALA A 369 -10.54 -13.09 -9.20
C ALA A 369 -11.45 -11.97 -9.71
N ALA A 370 -11.17 -10.72 -9.37
CA ALA A 370 -11.91 -9.55 -9.85
C ALA A 370 -11.82 -9.42 -11.37
N ALA A 371 -10.61 -9.54 -11.94
CA ALA A 371 -10.40 -9.46 -13.38
C ALA A 371 -11.14 -10.58 -14.13
N LEU A 372 -11.03 -11.83 -13.67
CA LEU A 372 -11.74 -12.98 -14.25
C LEU A 372 -13.26 -12.79 -14.18
N LEU A 373 -13.81 -12.52 -13.00
CA LEU A 373 -15.26 -12.40 -12.81
C LEU A 373 -15.86 -11.21 -13.56
N ALA A 374 -15.16 -10.08 -13.61
CA ALA A 374 -15.58 -8.92 -14.40
C ALA A 374 -15.54 -9.23 -15.90
N MET A 375 -14.46 -9.87 -16.39
CA MET A 375 -14.34 -10.30 -17.78
C MET A 375 -15.45 -11.26 -18.20
N LEU A 376 -15.67 -12.31 -17.40
CA LEU A 376 -16.69 -13.31 -17.67
C LEU A 376 -18.10 -12.71 -17.62
N SER A 377 -18.37 -11.80 -16.68
CA SER A 377 -19.67 -11.11 -16.57
C SER A 377 -19.95 -10.20 -17.77
N HIS A 378 -18.97 -9.43 -18.23
CA HIS A 378 -19.10 -8.62 -19.43
C HIS A 378 -19.23 -9.48 -20.69
N ALA A 379 -18.44 -10.57 -20.79
CA ALA A 379 -18.51 -11.48 -21.93
C ALA A 379 -19.87 -12.17 -22.01
N TYR A 380 -20.43 -12.61 -20.88
CA TYR A 380 -21.76 -13.19 -20.80
C TYR A 380 -22.86 -12.24 -21.32
N ASN A 381 -22.74 -10.94 -21.00
CA ASN A 381 -23.70 -9.94 -21.45
C ASN A 381 -23.57 -9.66 -22.95
N TYR A 382 -22.34 -9.52 -23.47
CA TYR A 382 -22.09 -9.01 -24.83
C TYR A 382 -21.83 -10.08 -25.90
N VAL A 383 -21.75 -11.37 -25.53
CA VAL A 383 -21.53 -12.46 -26.50
C VAL A 383 -22.67 -12.61 -27.51
N GLU A 384 -23.89 -12.27 -27.11
CA GLU A 384 -25.09 -12.33 -27.95
C GLU A 384 -25.70 -10.94 -28.18
N THR A 385 -26.54 -10.82 -29.21
CA THR A 385 -27.17 -9.54 -29.59
C THR A 385 -28.25 -9.09 -28.61
N SER A 386 -28.89 -10.04 -27.91
CA SER A 386 -29.81 -9.76 -26.81
C SER A 386 -29.00 -9.59 -25.52
N ALA A 387 -29.17 -8.46 -24.83
CA ALA A 387 -28.58 -8.28 -23.51
C ALA A 387 -29.13 -9.34 -22.54
N ALA A 388 -28.27 -9.83 -21.64
CA ALA A 388 -28.72 -10.75 -20.62
C ALA A 388 -29.66 -10.03 -19.63
N THR A 389 -30.73 -10.70 -19.20
CA THR A 389 -31.64 -10.13 -18.20
C THR A 389 -30.95 -10.02 -16.84
N GLU A 390 -30.23 -11.07 -16.44
CA GLU A 390 -29.47 -11.13 -15.19
C GLU A 390 -28.20 -11.98 -15.38
N LEU A 391 -27.21 -11.75 -14.53
CA LEU A 391 -25.99 -12.57 -14.46
C LEU A 391 -26.27 -13.87 -13.67
N PRO A 392 -25.77 -15.04 -14.09
CA PRO A 392 -25.90 -16.27 -13.34
C PRO A 392 -25.25 -16.13 -11.96
N LEU A 393 -25.81 -16.83 -10.95
CA LEU A 393 -25.31 -16.79 -9.58
C LEU A 393 -23.84 -17.18 -9.46
N ALA A 394 -23.35 -18.04 -10.36
CA ALA A 394 -21.96 -18.45 -10.45
C ALA A 394 -20.99 -17.29 -10.76
N LEU A 395 -21.50 -16.18 -11.29
CA LEU A 395 -20.74 -14.94 -11.51
C LEU A 395 -21.12 -13.87 -10.49
N SER A 396 -22.43 -13.58 -10.33
CA SER A 396 -22.88 -12.41 -9.58
C SER A 396 -22.56 -12.48 -8.08
N GLN A 397 -22.67 -13.65 -7.45
CA GLN A 397 -22.36 -13.82 -6.02
C GLN A 397 -20.87 -13.66 -5.72
N PRO A 398 -19.95 -14.47 -6.31
CA PRO A 398 -18.53 -14.32 -6.03
C PRO A 398 -18.00 -12.94 -6.46
N TRP A 399 -18.52 -12.36 -7.55
CA TRP A 399 -18.08 -11.04 -7.98
C TRP A 399 -18.48 -9.94 -7.00
N THR A 400 -19.67 -10.03 -6.42
CA THR A 400 -20.12 -9.10 -5.37
C THR A 400 -19.24 -9.19 -4.13
N GLU A 401 -18.88 -10.40 -3.71
CA GLU A 401 -18.01 -10.60 -2.53
C GLU A 401 -16.57 -10.10 -2.80
N VAL A 402 -15.99 -10.44 -3.95
CA VAL A 402 -14.65 -9.95 -4.33
C VAL A 402 -14.62 -8.43 -4.43
N ARG A 403 -15.66 -7.80 -5.01
CA ARG A 403 -15.78 -6.33 -5.07
C ARG A 403 -15.88 -5.72 -3.68
N ARG A 404 -16.70 -6.28 -2.79
CA ARG A 404 -16.82 -5.86 -1.38
C ARG A 404 -15.46 -5.89 -0.68
N ARG A 405 -14.70 -6.97 -0.84
CA ARG A 405 -13.38 -7.16 -0.23
C ARG A 405 -12.33 -6.19 -0.78
N LEU A 406 -12.41 -5.84 -2.07
CA LEU A 406 -11.57 -4.81 -2.70
C LEU A 406 -12.04 -3.37 -2.46
N GLY A 407 -13.14 -3.17 -1.74
CA GLY A 407 -13.73 -1.84 -1.51
C GLY A 407 -14.28 -1.18 -2.79
N ARG A 408 -14.70 -1.98 -3.77
CA ARG A 408 -15.28 -1.52 -5.04
C ARG A 408 -16.80 -1.58 -4.97
N GLU A 409 -17.46 -0.42 -5.05
CA GLU A 409 -18.93 -0.34 -4.94
C GLU A 409 -19.64 -0.64 -6.26
N GLN A 410 -19.04 -0.28 -7.39
CA GLN A 410 -19.66 -0.39 -8.71
C GLN A 410 -19.58 -1.81 -9.28
N GLU A 411 -20.66 -2.28 -9.92
CA GLU A 411 -20.70 -3.55 -10.66
C GLU A 411 -20.26 -3.30 -12.09
N VAL A 412 -18.95 -3.19 -12.28
CA VAL A 412 -18.36 -2.80 -13.56
C VAL A 412 -17.01 -3.45 -13.76
N LEU A 413 -16.70 -3.81 -15.00
CA LEU A 413 -15.34 -4.05 -15.43
C LEU A 413 -14.51 -2.77 -15.27
N SER A 414 -13.58 -2.78 -14.33
CA SER A 414 -12.75 -1.60 -14.06
C SER A 414 -11.53 -1.51 -14.98
N TYR A 415 -10.91 -0.34 -15.04
CA TYR A 415 -9.67 -0.13 -15.78
C TYR A 415 -8.54 -1.01 -15.24
N ILE A 416 -8.57 -1.31 -13.93
CA ILE A 416 -7.61 -2.24 -13.32
C ILE A 416 -7.79 -3.65 -13.87
N ASP A 417 -9.03 -4.12 -13.95
CA ASP A 417 -9.37 -5.46 -14.39
C ASP A 417 -9.03 -5.68 -15.87
N LEU A 418 -9.32 -4.68 -16.71
CA LEU A 418 -9.14 -4.77 -18.16
C LEU A 418 -7.70 -4.53 -18.62
N ILE A 419 -7.01 -3.58 -17.99
CA ILE A 419 -5.72 -3.06 -18.46
C ILE A 419 -4.60 -3.41 -17.48
N VAL A 420 -4.69 -2.90 -16.25
CA VAL A 420 -3.55 -2.86 -15.31
C VAL A 420 -3.18 -4.24 -14.77
N TYR A 421 -4.14 -5.15 -14.64
CA TYR A 421 -3.96 -6.48 -14.07
C TYR A 421 -4.18 -7.62 -15.08
N ASN A 422 -4.28 -7.32 -16.39
CA ASN A 422 -4.54 -8.29 -17.46
C ASN A 422 -3.33 -8.48 -18.39
N TRP A 423 -2.16 -8.79 -17.84
CA TRP A 423 -0.95 -8.98 -18.64
C TRP A 423 -0.02 -10.03 -18.05
N ARG A 424 0.80 -10.62 -18.92
CA ARG A 424 1.96 -11.45 -18.58
C ARG A 424 3.14 -11.09 -19.49
N MET A 425 4.35 -11.27 -19.00
CA MET A 425 5.57 -11.10 -19.81
C MET A 425 5.82 -12.36 -20.65
N ILE A 426 6.23 -12.16 -21.90
CA ILE A 426 6.72 -13.22 -22.78
C ILE A 426 8.16 -13.56 -22.39
N ASP A 427 9.04 -12.56 -22.33
CA ASP A 427 10.42 -12.70 -21.85
C ASP A 427 10.70 -11.69 -20.72
N PRO A 428 10.82 -12.15 -19.45
CA PRO A 428 11.09 -11.26 -18.32
C PRO A 428 12.56 -10.81 -18.23
N THR A 429 13.45 -11.32 -19.09
CA THR A 429 14.90 -11.08 -18.99
C THR A 429 15.39 -9.88 -19.81
N ILE A 430 14.53 -9.33 -20.68
CA ILE A 430 14.86 -8.14 -21.47
C ILE A 430 14.91 -6.89 -20.60
N ALA A 431 15.72 -5.90 -21.00
CA ALA A 431 16.02 -4.72 -20.18
C ALA A 431 14.79 -3.84 -19.87
N ASP A 432 13.85 -3.75 -20.80
CA ASP A 432 12.56 -3.06 -20.63
C ASP A 432 11.43 -4.07 -20.92
N PRO A 433 11.01 -4.86 -19.92
CA PRO A 433 10.13 -6.00 -20.16
C PRO A 433 8.65 -5.61 -20.32
N LEU A 434 8.25 -4.41 -19.90
CA LEU A 434 6.86 -3.93 -19.95
C LEU A 434 6.55 -3.15 -21.23
N ARG A 435 6.93 -3.74 -22.37
CA ARG A 435 6.62 -3.23 -23.71
C ARG A 435 5.56 -4.08 -24.38
N ALA A 436 4.61 -3.45 -25.09
CA ALA A 436 3.45 -4.10 -25.69
C ALA A 436 3.81 -5.29 -26.60
N GLU A 437 4.99 -5.26 -27.24
CA GLU A 437 5.51 -6.36 -28.05
C GLU A 437 5.88 -7.58 -27.20
N ASN A 438 6.40 -7.37 -25.99
CA ASN A 438 6.83 -8.40 -25.04
C ASN A 438 5.75 -8.79 -24.01
N LEU A 439 4.57 -8.20 -24.09
CA LEU A 439 3.45 -8.53 -23.20
C LEU A 439 2.42 -9.39 -23.92
N ASP A 440 1.70 -10.22 -23.18
CA ASP A 440 0.53 -10.94 -23.69
C ASP A 440 -0.63 -10.85 -22.69
N LEU A 441 -1.87 -11.01 -23.18
CA LEU A 441 -3.05 -10.93 -22.32
C LEU A 441 -3.18 -12.18 -21.45
N LEU A 442 -3.57 -11.98 -20.19
CA LEU A 442 -3.89 -13.07 -19.28
C LEU A 442 -5.29 -13.64 -19.54
N ILE A 443 -6.22 -12.76 -19.90
CA ILE A 443 -7.63 -13.04 -20.13
C ILE A 443 -7.99 -12.44 -21.50
N PRO A 444 -7.67 -13.11 -22.62
CA PRO A 444 -8.13 -12.71 -23.94
C PRO A 444 -9.62 -13.06 -24.09
N THR A 445 -10.41 -12.15 -24.65
CA THR A 445 -11.87 -12.32 -24.80
C THR A 445 -12.23 -12.72 -26.21
N VAL A 446 -11.80 -11.94 -27.20
CA VAL A 446 -11.96 -12.25 -28.63
C VAL A 446 -10.70 -12.90 -29.21
N GLY A 447 -9.53 -12.61 -28.61
CA GLY A 447 -8.24 -13.18 -28.96
C GLY A 447 -7.68 -12.66 -30.28
N ASN A 448 -8.02 -11.44 -30.67
CA ASN A 448 -7.48 -10.79 -31.88
C ASN A 448 -6.33 -9.82 -31.52
N LYS A 449 -5.65 -9.35 -32.57
CA LYS A 449 -4.49 -8.48 -32.45
C LYS A 449 -4.88 -7.10 -31.88
N GLU A 450 -6.06 -6.61 -32.26
CA GLU A 450 -6.61 -5.34 -31.81
C GLU A 450 -6.80 -5.32 -30.30
N GLU A 451 -7.37 -6.39 -29.73
CA GLU A 451 -7.54 -6.55 -28.29
C GLU A 451 -6.19 -6.49 -27.57
N ARG A 452 -5.23 -7.32 -28.02
CA ARG A 452 -3.90 -7.42 -27.42
C ARG A 452 -3.18 -6.07 -27.40
N PHE A 453 -2.97 -5.46 -28.57
CA PHE A 453 -2.19 -4.23 -28.64
C PHE A 453 -2.93 -3.01 -28.08
N PHE A 454 -4.26 -2.94 -28.19
CA PHE A 454 -5.01 -1.82 -27.63
C PHE A 454 -4.94 -1.79 -26.10
N TYR A 455 -5.07 -2.95 -25.45
CA TYR A 455 -4.99 -3.02 -23.98
C TYR A 455 -3.54 -2.90 -23.49
N LEU A 456 -2.61 -3.68 -24.05
CA LEU A 456 -1.23 -3.74 -23.54
C LEU A 456 -0.43 -2.46 -23.83
N THR A 457 -0.76 -1.69 -24.87
CA THR A 457 -0.15 -0.37 -25.06
C THR A 457 -0.51 0.59 -23.91
N GLN A 458 -1.70 0.47 -23.33
CA GLN A 458 -2.08 1.30 -22.18
C GLN A 458 -1.32 0.89 -20.91
N THR A 459 -1.09 -0.42 -20.72
CA THR A 459 -0.22 -0.93 -19.66
C THR A 459 1.22 -0.44 -19.84
N GLU A 460 1.74 -0.46 -21.07
CA GLU A 460 3.05 0.11 -21.40
C GLU A 460 3.10 1.61 -21.06
N ILE A 461 2.09 2.40 -21.46
CA ILE A 461 2.04 3.84 -21.15
C ILE A 461 2.15 4.09 -19.64
N LEU A 462 1.45 3.30 -18.82
CA LEU A 462 1.56 3.41 -17.36
C LEU A 462 2.95 3.00 -16.84
N ALA A 463 3.55 1.95 -17.42
CA ALA A 463 4.89 1.52 -17.04
C ALA A 463 5.94 2.59 -17.36
N GLN A 464 5.89 3.17 -18.56
CA GLN A 464 6.78 4.25 -19.00
C GLN A 464 6.52 5.57 -18.25
N ALA A 465 5.33 5.73 -17.65
CA ALA A 465 5.00 6.85 -16.77
C ALA A 465 5.55 6.69 -15.34
N SER A 466 6.09 5.54 -14.94
CA SER A 466 6.57 5.29 -13.57
C SER A 466 7.54 6.37 -13.03
N PRO A 467 8.52 6.88 -13.82
CA PRO A 467 9.42 7.94 -13.36
C PRO A 467 8.71 9.24 -12.98
N ILE A 468 7.56 9.54 -13.60
CA ILE A 468 6.78 10.76 -13.36
C ILE A 468 6.33 10.83 -11.89
N LEU A 469 5.88 9.72 -11.31
CA LEU A 469 5.34 9.73 -9.95
C LEU A 469 6.42 10.09 -8.91
N GLY A 470 7.60 9.47 -9.03
CA GLY A 470 8.73 9.77 -8.16
C GLY A 470 9.24 11.19 -8.34
N ALA A 471 9.28 11.68 -9.59
CA ALA A 471 9.70 13.04 -9.89
C ALA A 471 8.73 14.09 -9.35
N ILE A 472 7.41 13.87 -9.47
CA ILE A 472 6.38 14.71 -8.84
C ILE A 472 6.59 14.76 -7.32
N ALA A 473 6.79 13.61 -6.67
CA ALA A 473 6.97 13.58 -5.22
C ALA A 473 8.22 14.34 -4.76
N ARG A 474 9.35 14.17 -5.45
CA ARG A 474 10.60 14.87 -5.13
C ARG A 474 10.54 16.37 -5.48
N SER A 475 9.88 16.75 -6.57
CA SER A 475 9.71 18.16 -6.93
C SER A 475 8.89 18.91 -5.89
N GLN A 476 7.89 18.26 -5.27
CA GLN A 476 7.11 18.87 -4.19
C GLN A 476 7.91 19.09 -2.91
N GLU A 477 8.82 18.19 -2.56
CA GLU A 477 9.74 18.40 -1.44
C GLU A 477 10.74 19.52 -1.76
N ALA A 478 11.26 19.59 -3.00
CA ALA A 478 12.11 20.68 -3.45
C ALA A 478 11.40 22.04 -3.42
N VAL A 479 10.12 22.11 -3.82
CA VAL A 479 9.29 23.32 -3.71
C VAL A 479 9.20 23.80 -2.26
N LYS A 480 8.98 22.88 -1.29
CA LYS A 480 8.91 23.23 0.14
C LYS A 480 10.24 23.77 0.67
N LEU A 481 11.35 23.27 0.15
CA LEU A 481 12.72 23.69 0.51
C LEU A 481 13.18 24.95 -0.24
N GLY A 482 12.41 25.42 -1.23
CA GLY A 482 12.80 26.54 -2.09
C GLY A 482 13.90 26.20 -3.09
N ASP A 483 14.16 24.92 -3.35
CA ASP A 483 15.25 24.45 -4.21
C ASP A 483 14.82 24.42 -5.69
N LYS A 484 15.08 25.53 -6.38
CA LYS A 484 14.72 25.69 -7.80
C LYS A 484 15.45 24.70 -8.72
N ALA A 485 16.72 24.42 -8.43
CA ALA A 485 17.55 23.55 -9.27
C ALA A 485 17.07 22.09 -9.18
N ALA A 486 16.69 21.64 -7.98
CA ALA A 486 16.07 20.33 -7.81
C ALA A 486 14.72 20.24 -8.55
N VAL A 487 13.87 21.27 -8.46
CA VAL A 487 12.60 21.29 -9.21
C VAL A 487 12.83 21.21 -10.73
N GLU A 488 13.83 21.93 -11.25
CA GLU A 488 14.21 21.87 -12.66
C GLU A 488 14.60 20.45 -13.09
N VAL A 489 15.47 19.79 -12.32
CA VAL A 489 15.88 18.39 -12.58
C VAL A 489 14.69 17.45 -12.61
N GLU A 490 13.76 17.58 -11.66
CA GLU A 490 12.59 16.70 -11.60
C GLU A 490 11.60 16.98 -12.76
N LEU A 491 11.45 18.23 -13.19
CA LEU A 491 10.67 18.57 -14.38
C LEU A 491 11.27 17.96 -15.66
N LEU A 492 12.60 17.96 -15.80
CA LEU A 492 13.27 17.32 -16.93
C LEU A 492 13.05 15.80 -16.97
N ILE A 493 12.98 15.13 -15.80
CA ILE A 493 12.63 13.71 -15.71
C ILE A 493 11.18 13.48 -16.19
N ILE A 494 10.24 14.34 -15.76
CA ILE A 494 8.83 14.27 -16.20
C ILE A 494 8.73 14.51 -17.71
N LEU A 495 9.41 15.54 -18.22
CA LEU A 495 9.45 15.85 -19.64
C LEU A 495 9.95 14.64 -20.44
N LYS A 496 11.07 14.04 -20.01
CA LYS A 496 11.64 12.89 -20.71
C LYS A 496 10.71 11.68 -20.73
N ALA A 497 10.04 11.39 -19.62
CA ALA A 497 9.08 10.29 -19.55
C ALA A 497 7.86 10.56 -20.45
N LEU A 498 7.35 11.80 -20.47
CA LEU A 498 6.26 12.19 -21.37
C LEU A 498 6.68 12.11 -22.85
N GLU A 499 7.89 12.51 -23.22
CA GLU A 499 8.41 12.35 -24.58
C GLU A 499 8.40 10.88 -25.01
N THR A 500 8.87 9.96 -24.16
CA THR A 500 8.83 8.53 -24.43
C THR A 500 7.38 8.05 -24.62
N ILE A 501 6.45 8.46 -23.75
CA ILE A 501 5.04 8.09 -23.88
C ILE A 501 4.46 8.60 -25.22
N VAL A 502 4.73 9.85 -25.56
CA VAL A 502 4.13 10.54 -26.73
C VAL A 502 4.70 10.05 -28.05
N TYR A 503 6.02 9.92 -28.14
CA TYR A 503 6.72 9.65 -29.39
C TYR A 503 7.06 8.18 -29.62
N ASP A 504 6.83 7.32 -28.63
CA ASP A 504 7.06 5.88 -28.74
C ASP A 504 5.80 5.10 -28.35
N SER A 505 5.41 5.06 -27.07
CA SER A 505 4.31 4.18 -26.61
C SER A 505 2.96 4.47 -27.28
N LEU A 506 2.56 5.74 -27.38
CA LEU A 506 1.28 6.10 -28.03
C LEU A 506 1.23 5.76 -29.51
N LEU A 507 2.37 5.65 -30.20
CA LEU A 507 2.39 5.29 -31.61
C LEU A 507 2.03 3.82 -31.84
N LYS A 508 2.05 3.00 -30.79
CA LYS A 508 1.81 1.55 -30.89
C LYS A 508 0.35 1.17 -31.09
N ILE A 509 -0.62 2.02 -30.73
CA ILE A 509 -2.00 1.88 -31.24
C ILE A 509 -2.03 2.48 -32.66
N ASN A 510 -1.56 1.71 -33.63
CA ASN A 510 -1.24 2.22 -34.97
C ASN A 510 -2.32 1.83 -35.99
N PRO A 511 -2.97 2.78 -36.70
CA PRO A 511 -3.94 2.46 -37.74
C PRO A 511 -3.31 2.08 -39.10
N ASN A 512 -1.97 2.06 -39.21
CA ASN A 512 -1.27 1.62 -40.42
C ASN A 512 -1.08 0.10 -40.40
N ASP A 513 -1.60 -0.59 -41.42
CA ASP A 513 -1.60 -2.05 -41.57
C ASP A 513 -0.19 -2.66 -41.71
N ALA A 514 0.77 -1.90 -42.21
CA ALA A 514 2.17 -2.29 -42.27
C ALA A 514 2.85 -2.32 -40.89
N SER A 515 2.22 -1.78 -39.84
CA SER A 515 2.79 -1.75 -38.50
C SER A 515 2.69 -3.11 -37.81
N HIS A 516 3.77 -3.53 -37.14
CA HIS A 516 3.73 -4.71 -36.29
C HIS A 516 2.70 -4.57 -35.15
N THR A 517 2.44 -3.35 -34.68
CA THR A 517 1.43 -3.05 -33.65
C THR A 517 0.12 -2.52 -34.26
N TYR A 518 -0.17 -2.87 -35.53
CA TYR A 518 -1.41 -2.49 -36.20
C TYR A 518 -2.64 -2.85 -35.36
N VAL A 519 -3.52 -1.85 -35.19
CA VAL A 519 -4.85 -1.98 -34.61
C VAL A 519 -5.84 -1.45 -35.65
N ASP A 520 -6.58 -2.35 -36.29
CA ASP A 520 -7.63 -1.97 -37.22
C ASP A 520 -8.78 -1.28 -36.49
N ALA A 521 -9.09 -0.04 -36.87
CA ALA A 521 -10.15 0.74 -36.25
C ALA A 521 -11.54 0.10 -36.44
N VAL A 522 -11.78 -0.62 -37.54
CA VAL A 522 -13.07 -1.30 -37.77
C VAL A 522 -13.21 -2.52 -36.86
N THR A 523 -12.22 -3.41 -36.86
CA THR A 523 -12.20 -4.60 -36.01
C THR A 523 -12.24 -4.21 -34.52
N TRP A 524 -11.44 -3.22 -34.11
CA TRP A 524 -11.48 -2.67 -32.75
C TRP A 524 -12.87 -2.15 -32.36
N ALA A 525 -13.53 -1.39 -33.25
CA ALA A 525 -14.85 -0.82 -32.98
C ALA A 525 -15.95 -1.89 -32.83
N LYS A 526 -15.77 -3.06 -33.45
CA LYS A 526 -16.74 -4.17 -33.43
C LYS A 526 -16.49 -5.18 -32.33
N THR A 527 -15.24 -5.35 -31.90
CA THR A 527 -14.85 -6.44 -30.99
C THR A 527 -14.40 -5.92 -29.63
N VAL A 528 -13.50 -4.94 -29.59
CA VAL A 528 -12.84 -4.47 -28.36
C VAL A 528 -13.65 -3.38 -27.66
N ALA A 529 -14.14 -2.41 -28.44
CA ALA A 529 -14.72 -1.19 -27.88
C ALA A 529 -16.12 -1.34 -27.23
N PRO A 530 -17.04 -2.20 -27.74
CA PRO A 530 -18.35 -2.41 -27.13
C PRO A 530 -18.28 -3.21 -25.83
N PHE A 531 -17.30 -4.11 -25.72
CA PHE A 531 -17.17 -5.05 -24.61
C PHE A 531 -17.02 -4.39 -23.22
N ALA A 532 -16.34 -3.25 -23.20
CA ALA A 532 -16.09 -2.48 -21.99
C ALA A 532 -17.25 -1.52 -21.61
N VAL A 533 -18.36 -1.51 -22.36
CA VAL A 533 -19.52 -0.68 -21.99
C VAL A 533 -20.10 -1.20 -20.67
N PRO A 534 -20.47 -0.32 -19.71
CA PRO A 534 -21.05 -0.73 -18.44
C PRO A 534 -22.38 -1.48 -18.59
N LEU A 535 -22.59 -2.48 -17.73
CA LEU A 535 -23.83 -3.28 -17.70
C LEU A 535 -25.07 -2.47 -17.28
N LYS A 536 -24.86 -1.41 -16.48
CA LYS A 536 -25.92 -0.56 -15.90
C LYS A 536 -25.70 0.89 -16.33
N GLN A 537 -26.80 1.59 -16.62
CA GLN A 537 -26.76 3.01 -16.96
C GLN A 537 -26.28 3.84 -15.76
N GLY A 538 -25.44 4.86 -16.01
CA GLY A 538 -24.91 5.75 -14.97
C GLY A 538 -23.69 5.21 -14.21
N VAL A 539 -23.23 3.99 -14.55
CA VAL A 539 -21.98 3.41 -14.05
C VAL A 539 -20.84 3.80 -14.99
N GLN A 540 -19.65 4.10 -14.46
CA GLN A 540 -18.51 4.53 -15.28
C GLN A 540 -17.66 3.34 -15.71
N GLY A 541 -17.51 3.15 -17.03
CA GLY A 541 -16.69 2.06 -17.60
C GLY A 541 -15.19 2.40 -17.68
N PRO A 542 -14.35 1.44 -18.10
CA PRO A 542 -12.90 1.58 -18.16
C PRO A 542 -12.49 2.30 -19.44
N SER A 543 -12.78 3.60 -19.52
CA SER A 543 -12.40 4.44 -20.67
C SER A 543 -10.98 5.00 -20.49
N GLY A 544 -10.46 5.72 -21.49
CA GLY A 544 -9.16 6.41 -21.37
C GLY A 544 -9.10 7.35 -20.17
N THR A 545 -10.20 8.02 -19.81
CA THR A 545 -10.26 8.90 -18.63
C THR A 545 -10.13 8.15 -17.30
N SER A 546 -10.32 6.84 -17.29
CA SER A 546 -10.13 5.98 -16.11
C SER A 546 -8.65 5.78 -15.77
N SER A 547 -7.73 6.06 -16.70
CA SER A 547 -6.29 6.02 -16.41
C SER A 547 -5.92 7.01 -15.30
N PRO A 548 -5.22 6.57 -14.24
CA PRO A 548 -4.82 7.45 -13.14
C PRO A 548 -3.82 8.54 -13.58
N LEU A 549 -3.13 8.34 -14.71
CA LEU A 549 -2.11 9.26 -15.21
C LEU A 549 -2.69 10.63 -15.58
N PHE A 550 -3.86 10.68 -16.23
CA PHE A 550 -4.51 11.95 -16.56
C PHE A 550 -4.90 12.73 -15.31
N ASN A 551 -5.49 12.04 -14.33
CA ASN A 551 -5.83 12.64 -13.04
C ASN A 551 -4.60 13.16 -12.30
N LEU A 552 -3.49 12.42 -12.33
CA LEU A 552 -2.23 12.84 -11.71
C LEU A 552 -1.67 14.11 -12.35
N LEU A 553 -1.56 14.13 -13.68
CA LEU A 553 -1.00 15.27 -14.41
C LEU A 553 -1.91 16.49 -14.34
N ASP A 554 -3.23 16.30 -14.38
CA ASP A 554 -4.21 17.39 -14.16
C ASP A 554 -4.04 18.01 -12.77
N VAL A 555 -3.85 17.21 -11.73
CA VAL A 555 -3.64 17.73 -10.37
C VAL A 555 -2.27 18.42 -10.26
N TYR A 556 -1.20 17.81 -10.78
CA TYR A 556 0.15 18.34 -10.70
C TYR A 556 0.32 19.69 -11.44
N PHE A 557 -0.24 19.80 -12.65
CA PHE A 557 -0.24 21.05 -13.42
C PHE A 557 -1.35 22.02 -13.04
N GLY A 558 -2.19 21.68 -12.06
CA GLY A 558 -3.16 22.60 -11.47
C GLY A 558 -4.40 22.88 -12.33
N ARG A 559 -4.93 21.88 -13.05
CA ARG A 559 -6.22 21.99 -13.75
C ARG A 559 -7.33 22.31 -12.74
N VAL A 560 -8.00 23.44 -12.93
CA VAL A 560 -9.12 23.86 -12.06
C VAL A 560 -10.50 23.68 -12.70
N LYS A 561 -10.61 23.74 -14.04
CA LYS A 561 -11.89 23.66 -14.76
C LYS A 561 -12.24 22.22 -15.16
N HIS A 562 -13.45 21.80 -14.80
CA HIS A 562 -13.99 20.45 -15.01
C HIS A 562 -15.47 20.49 -15.45
N GLU A 563 -15.85 21.53 -16.19
CA GLU A 563 -17.26 21.83 -16.51
C GLU A 563 -17.84 20.96 -17.63
N SER A 564 -16.98 20.51 -18.56
CA SER A 564 -17.34 19.57 -19.63
C SER A 564 -17.81 18.23 -19.06
N PHE A 565 -18.50 17.44 -19.87
CA PHE A 565 -18.93 16.11 -19.47
C PHE A 565 -17.73 15.24 -19.10
N LEU A 566 -16.70 15.14 -19.96
CA LEU A 566 -15.45 14.44 -19.65
C LEU A 566 -14.72 15.00 -18.43
N GLY A 567 -14.78 16.32 -18.22
CA GLY A 567 -14.22 16.98 -17.04
C GLY A 567 -14.90 16.55 -15.73
N LYS A 568 -16.22 16.38 -15.75
CA LYS A 568 -16.98 15.84 -14.60
C LYS A 568 -16.67 14.36 -14.39
N GLU A 569 -16.66 13.59 -15.48
CA GLU A 569 -16.40 12.15 -15.46
C GLU A 569 -15.03 11.82 -14.86
N ILE A 570 -13.96 12.46 -15.35
CA ILE A 570 -12.59 12.21 -14.88
C ILE A 570 -12.41 12.55 -13.39
N LYS A 571 -13.12 13.58 -12.91
CA LYS A 571 -13.13 13.96 -11.49
C LYS A 571 -13.91 12.96 -10.64
N ALA A 572 -15.05 12.48 -11.11
CA ALA A 572 -15.88 11.49 -10.42
C ALA A 572 -15.16 10.13 -10.28
N LEU A 573 -14.40 9.73 -11.31
CA LEU A 573 -13.63 8.48 -11.34
C LEU A 573 -12.65 8.35 -10.17
N ARG A 574 -12.14 9.47 -9.64
CA ARG A 574 -11.22 9.47 -8.49
C ARG A 574 -11.81 8.77 -7.27
N SER A 575 -13.12 8.87 -7.05
CA SER A 575 -13.76 8.25 -5.89
C SER A 575 -13.68 6.72 -5.91
N GLY A 576 -13.68 6.13 -7.12
CA GLY A 576 -13.61 4.69 -7.36
C GLY A 576 -12.18 4.12 -7.47
N TYR A 577 -11.15 4.96 -7.39
CA TYR A 577 -9.77 4.46 -7.38
C TYR A 577 -9.42 3.74 -6.07
N PRO A 578 -8.44 2.81 -6.12
CA PRO A 578 -7.88 2.20 -4.92
C PRO A 578 -7.37 3.25 -3.92
N HIS A 579 -7.31 2.87 -2.65
CA HIS A 579 -6.94 3.74 -1.53
C HIS A 579 -5.68 4.58 -1.80
N PHE A 580 -4.57 3.94 -2.15
CA PHE A 580 -3.29 4.63 -2.34
C PHE A 580 -3.27 5.56 -3.55
N TRP A 581 -4.05 5.27 -4.60
CA TRP A 581 -4.17 6.16 -5.75
C TRP A 581 -4.88 7.46 -5.37
N ARG A 582 -5.96 7.37 -4.58
CA ARG A 582 -6.70 8.54 -4.10
C ARG A 582 -5.83 9.39 -3.18
N GLU A 583 -5.19 8.76 -2.22
CA GLU A 583 -4.31 9.44 -1.27
C GLU A 583 -3.15 10.14 -1.98
N PHE A 584 -2.56 9.51 -3.00
CA PHE A 584 -1.49 10.11 -3.76
C PHE A 584 -1.95 11.33 -4.57
N LEU A 585 -3.11 11.25 -5.25
CA LEU A 585 -3.68 12.39 -5.96
C LEU A 585 -4.02 13.55 -5.00
N GLU A 586 -4.54 13.25 -3.82
CA GLU A 586 -4.80 14.25 -2.78
C GLU A 586 -3.51 14.87 -2.24
N ALA A 587 -2.44 14.07 -2.10
CA ALA A 587 -1.11 14.51 -1.71
C ALA A 587 -0.50 15.46 -2.73
N VAL A 588 -0.57 15.10 -4.01
CA VAL A 588 -0.07 15.93 -5.10
C VAL A 588 -0.81 17.27 -5.16
N GLY A 589 -2.12 17.30 -4.89
CA GLY A 589 -2.92 18.53 -4.93
C GLY A 589 -2.59 19.57 -3.86
N GLN A 590 -1.70 19.28 -2.90
CA GLN A 590 -1.37 20.20 -1.80
C GLN A 590 -0.29 21.22 -2.12
N VAL A 591 0.57 20.92 -3.10
CA VAL A 591 1.70 21.77 -3.47
C VAL A 591 1.48 22.27 -4.88
N SER A 592 1.35 23.59 -5.04
CA SER A 592 1.20 24.22 -6.35
C SER A 592 2.57 24.54 -6.95
N LEU A 593 3.02 23.67 -7.87
CA LEU A 593 4.24 23.91 -8.62
C LEU A 593 4.13 25.15 -9.50
N ALA A 594 2.99 25.37 -10.17
CA ALA A 594 2.77 26.52 -11.02
C ALA A 594 2.97 27.84 -10.25
N LYS A 595 2.44 27.91 -9.02
CA LYS A 595 2.63 29.07 -8.14
C LYS A 595 4.09 29.25 -7.74
N PHE A 596 4.79 28.18 -7.38
CA PHE A 596 6.21 28.26 -7.04
C PHE A 596 7.06 28.77 -8.21
N VAL A 597 6.82 28.28 -9.43
CA VAL A 597 7.52 28.72 -10.64
C VAL A 597 7.26 30.20 -10.90
N GLU A 598 6.01 30.65 -10.81
CA GLU A 598 5.64 32.07 -10.96
C GLU A 598 6.32 32.96 -9.92
N ASP A 599 6.24 32.58 -8.64
CA ASP A 599 6.81 33.33 -7.52
C ASP A 599 8.36 33.37 -7.59
N SER A 600 9.00 32.35 -8.18
CA SER A 600 10.46 32.24 -8.27
C SER A 600 11.11 33.28 -9.20
N LYS A 601 10.35 33.81 -10.17
CA LYS A 601 10.79 34.69 -11.27
C LYS A 601 12.05 34.19 -12.02
N ASP A 602 12.28 32.89 -12.00
CA ASP A 602 13.44 32.28 -12.63
C ASP A 602 13.14 31.93 -14.10
N PRO A 603 13.87 32.51 -15.07
CA PRO A 603 13.57 32.32 -16.49
C PRO A 603 13.82 30.89 -16.97
N THR A 604 14.81 30.19 -16.41
CA THR A 604 15.15 28.81 -16.77
C THR A 604 14.07 27.87 -16.27
N LEU A 605 13.75 27.95 -14.98
CA LEU A 605 12.69 27.13 -14.38
C LEU A 605 11.33 27.37 -15.05
N SER A 606 11.02 28.62 -15.41
CA SER A 606 9.81 28.97 -16.15
C SER A 606 9.78 28.35 -17.55
N ALA A 607 10.92 28.29 -18.24
CA ALA A 607 11.02 27.67 -19.57
C ALA A 607 10.78 26.16 -19.49
N VAL A 608 11.48 25.48 -18.58
CA VAL A 608 11.36 24.02 -18.38
C VAL A 608 9.94 23.64 -17.95
N PHE A 609 9.31 24.40 -17.06
CA PHE A 609 7.91 24.17 -16.68
C PHE A 609 6.95 24.30 -17.87
N ARG A 610 7.10 25.34 -18.71
CA ARG A 610 6.25 25.52 -19.90
C ARG A 610 6.45 24.40 -20.92
N GLU A 611 7.69 23.97 -21.13
CA GLU A 611 8.01 22.87 -22.05
C GLU A 611 7.40 21.54 -21.56
N THR A 612 7.55 21.24 -20.27
CA THR A 612 6.95 20.06 -19.65
C THR A 612 5.42 20.10 -19.73
N PHE A 613 4.81 21.26 -19.45
CA PHE A 613 3.36 21.45 -19.58
C PHE A 613 2.90 21.32 -21.04
N ALA A 614 3.65 21.86 -22.01
CA ALA A 614 3.35 21.72 -23.43
C ALA A 614 3.46 20.25 -23.90
N MET A 615 4.40 19.47 -23.34
CA MET A 615 4.49 18.04 -23.61
C MET A 615 3.29 17.26 -23.04
N TYR A 616 2.65 17.74 -21.97
CA TYR A 616 1.40 17.17 -21.48
C TYR A 616 0.17 17.65 -22.27
N ALA A 617 -0.10 18.95 -22.28
CA ALA A 617 -1.37 19.54 -22.71
C ALA A 617 -1.30 20.28 -24.07
N GLY A 618 -0.12 20.39 -24.67
CA GLY A 618 0.05 21.04 -25.97
C GLY A 618 -0.50 20.20 -27.14
N PRO A 619 -0.69 20.82 -28.33
CA PRO A 619 -1.27 20.17 -29.50
C PRO A 619 -0.44 18.98 -30.02
N ASN A 620 0.88 19.00 -29.81
CA ASN A 620 1.79 17.91 -30.15
C ASN A 620 2.18 17.04 -28.94
N GLY A 621 1.71 17.39 -27.74
CA GLY A 621 1.94 16.67 -26.51
C GLY A 621 0.93 15.53 -26.30
N PHE A 622 0.87 15.02 -25.08
CA PHE A 622 0.11 13.83 -24.73
C PHE A 622 -1.38 13.97 -25.02
N LEU A 623 -2.04 15.01 -24.50
CA LEU A 623 -3.46 15.24 -24.73
C LEU A 623 -3.77 15.51 -26.21
N GLY A 624 -2.97 16.34 -26.89
CA GLY A 624 -3.17 16.66 -28.31
C GLY A 624 -3.05 15.44 -29.22
N ARG A 625 -2.02 14.60 -29.04
CA ARG A 625 -1.85 13.36 -29.81
C ARG A 625 -2.90 12.32 -29.47
N HIS A 626 -3.27 12.20 -28.20
CA HIS A 626 -4.37 11.33 -27.77
C HIS A 626 -5.68 11.74 -28.43
N ARG A 627 -6.03 13.03 -28.41
CA ARG A 627 -7.19 13.61 -29.08
C ARG A 627 -7.23 13.28 -30.58
N THR A 628 -6.13 13.49 -31.31
CA THR A 628 -6.05 13.13 -32.74
C THR A 628 -6.31 11.64 -32.99
N LYS A 629 -5.76 10.76 -32.13
CA LYS A 629 -5.96 9.32 -32.25
C LYS A 629 -7.42 8.94 -31.95
N VAL A 630 -7.99 9.47 -30.87
CA VAL A 630 -9.39 9.23 -30.48
C VAL A 630 -10.34 9.68 -31.59
N TYR A 631 -10.10 10.84 -32.21
CA TYR A 631 -10.91 11.33 -33.33
C TYR A 631 -11.00 10.29 -34.45
N GLY A 632 -9.85 9.81 -34.95
CA GLY A 632 -9.83 8.85 -36.07
C GLY A 632 -10.51 7.52 -35.74
N TYR A 633 -10.30 7.00 -34.53
CA TYR A 633 -10.91 5.75 -34.09
C TYR A 633 -12.42 5.89 -33.85
N LEU A 634 -12.87 6.97 -33.22
CA LEU A 634 -14.30 7.19 -32.97
C LEU A 634 -15.05 7.48 -34.25
N GLU A 635 -14.53 8.35 -35.12
CA GLU A 635 -15.15 8.64 -36.42
C GLU A 635 -15.37 7.34 -37.22
N THR A 636 -14.37 6.47 -37.30
CA THR A 636 -14.48 5.14 -37.92
C THR A 636 -15.49 4.25 -37.20
N ALA A 637 -15.47 4.23 -35.86
CA ALA A 637 -16.39 3.41 -35.07
C ALA A 637 -17.86 3.79 -35.31
N PHE A 638 -18.18 5.08 -35.37
CA PHE A 638 -19.53 5.55 -35.68
C PHE A 638 -19.92 5.23 -37.14
N LYS A 639 -19.00 5.34 -38.11
CA LYS A 639 -19.24 4.93 -39.52
C LYS A 639 -19.66 3.47 -39.63
N VAL A 640 -19.04 2.60 -38.83
CA VAL A 640 -19.36 1.16 -38.84
C VAL A 640 -20.52 0.81 -37.93
N GLY A 641 -21.27 1.78 -37.41
CA GLY A 641 -22.55 1.55 -36.71
C GLY A 641 -22.45 1.37 -35.20
N ARG A 642 -21.37 1.85 -34.56
CA ARG A 642 -21.35 2.02 -33.10
C ARG A 642 -22.19 3.24 -32.71
N SER A 643 -23.05 3.10 -31.71
CA SER A 643 -23.95 4.17 -31.26
C SER A 643 -23.68 4.68 -29.83
N VAL A 644 -22.78 4.03 -29.08
CA VAL A 644 -22.42 4.41 -27.71
C VAL A 644 -20.93 4.20 -27.42
N THR A 645 -20.31 5.16 -26.74
CA THR A 645 -18.93 5.07 -26.26
C THR A 645 -18.87 4.54 -24.82
N ILE A 646 -17.71 4.01 -24.40
CA ILE A 646 -17.51 3.55 -23.00
C ILE A 646 -17.71 4.71 -22.02
N GLY A 647 -17.33 5.93 -22.41
CA GLY A 647 -17.53 7.14 -21.62
C GLY A 647 -18.96 7.67 -21.61
N GLY A 648 -19.93 7.00 -22.25
CA GLY A 648 -21.35 7.37 -22.15
C GLY A 648 -21.88 8.32 -23.23
N PHE A 649 -21.06 8.79 -24.18
CA PHE A 649 -21.57 9.51 -25.35
C PHE A 649 -22.38 8.60 -26.25
N THR A 650 -23.61 9.01 -26.59
CA THR A 650 -24.54 8.27 -27.46
C THR A 650 -24.93 9.09 -28.69
N GLY A 651 -25.03 8.46 -29.85
CA GLY A 651 -25.57 9.09 -31.06
C GLY A 651 -25.41 8.24 -32.32
N LEU A 652 -26.05 8.67 -33.40
CA LEU A 652 -25.91 8.08 -34.73
C LEU A 652 -24.76 8.74 -35.49
N PHE A 653 -24.24 8.08 -36.55
CA PHE A 653 -23.16 8.65 -37.36
C PHE A 653 -23.47 10.06 -37.89
N LYS A 654 -24.71 10.32 -38.32
CA LYS A 654 -25.15 11.64 -38.82
C LYS A 654 -25.07 12.76 -37.79
N GLU A 655 -25.08 12.42 -36.50
CA GLU A 655 -25.04 13.38 -35.38
C GLU A 655 -23.60 13.78 -35.03
N ARG A 656 -22.60 13.17 -35.67
CA ARG A 656 -21.18 13.52 -35.53
C ARG A 656 -20.71 13.57 -34.07
N THR A 657 -21.22 12.67 -33.23
CA THR A 657 -20.94 12.65 -31.78
C THR A 657 -19.44 12.60 -31.44
N TRP A 658 -18.59 12.08 -32.34
CA TRP A 658 -17.13 12.11 -32.16
C TRP A 658 -16.55 13.54 -32.18
N GLU A 659 -17.19 14.51 -32.83
CA GLU A 659 -16.80 15.93 -32.78
C GLU A 659 -17.09 16.54 -31.41
N GLN A 660 -18.17 16.14 -30.77
CA GLN A 660 -18.44 16.55 -29.38
C GLN A 660 -17.35 16.00 -28.45
N VAL A 661 -16.96 14.74 -28.61
CA VAL A 661 -15.85 14.15 -27.83
C VAL A 661 -14.54 14.91 -28.09
N ASP A 662 -14.25 15.25 -29.34
CA ASP A 662 -13.07 16.03 -29.73
C ASP A 662 -13.05 17.46 -29.16
N LEU A 663 -14.21 18.09 -28.98
CA LEU A 663 -14.31 19.40 -28.33
C LEU A 663 -14.09 19.33 -26.82
N GLU A 664 -14.36 18.18 -26.20
CA GLU A 664 -14.21 18.00 -24.75
C GLU A 664 -12.84 17.49 -24.30
N LEU A 665 -12.09 16.86 -25.20
CA LEU A 665 -10.68 16.44 -25.03
C LEU A 665 -9.72 17.60 -25.30
#